data_AF-A0A1Q9EUI1-F1
#
_entry.id   AF-A0A1Q9EUI1-F1
#
_cell.length_a   1.000
_cell.length_b   1.000
_cell.length_c   1.000
_cell.angle_alpha   90.00
_cell.angle_beta   90.00
_cell.angle_gamma   90.00
#
_symmetry.space_group_name_H-M   'P 1'
#
loop_
_entity.id
_entity.type
_entity.pdbx_description
1 polymer ?
#
loop_
_entity_poly.entity_id
_entity_poly.type
_entity_poly.pdbx_seq_one_letter_code
_entity_poly.pdbx_strand_id
1 'polypeptide(L)'
;MIGIWAAQYVKFRTVETRVSNADSVAIAELYLYDPDQNWVDLSSATATNPFGSNGDHAGADALDKVHTTKWLDFNKGDLIISLPSPYTAIQYCGMQLASDHNERDPVKFELLLSQDNVNWVMVYYNSDPAVITDFRSIMIERLPLSAQFKDFLFEPIAARDGNQEVQVAEFQLWDGATPPAEMDLAALGAQAVSWQNIGTSPAGEEPSKAIDGDVTTSWVEMDIQSSTGIHIRLTNPVHVSNWSWVTGSSLTSRDPLQWNFYGLYMETGSNNMMLLNLQDTDFDAPLSRETSVGMLSIAGMLELSTTTTTTSSTSSSDLDIQKQYINIKFENHHVIHIDDHIAHIGVRSLDVQFDIQKQHINIEFENHHVIHIDDIAHIGVRSLDVQFDIQKHHINIEFENHPVIHIDDHIAHIGVCSLDVQFVSPEFIIHHNVNTKFASNYDNSSPVINSNVHTHSNAYCIINVYDNFDTIFYINTRAARITVTAGDAASLPALSTRLAGDLEDSQLGAIQQFKSMDSSSNTTNSSQFAPEVYGTVLTVPHDHVGTPLYTSLLRAGPNETGAGSIQVSVGDSLVVVPTALFTSAVRPEYAVISVSDAQPGDEISEVLSASTRASGNVLATQPISIKLSIWERSINGTLNASINFTIPITQANATGDVTCVYWDEQQDRWSSQGVATLSVADGFVQCSTTHLSLFAAVVAAVVNTLVCSNAAGIFSVQGLQSLLEWHWAVRAPALVQWVTLLVGLVLLLAAKHMDLRHMERVDALDFSTSKFFDLLDPPERYFLGALHPTRRVASQLLKRSIGLGTGELNRLRQVSGVTGWHQQARSVLSHFSEQKLLFKLTMLYQVNCRWFSFATPSLKATCTQRCSVLLAKLYSGWAIMALFYDSTALAPGQPECAPPEALLDKLVRSAVVAWISAAFGSLPFVMLLAVVHLGGNRARSLRTNIFWSYMTLHTTLCALVVSIFLASVSPADEEKFLISSLTNLFTSVLVTPLLLTVLFGICLLSRQGDLGQMLQWPLSRRV
;
A
#
# COMPACT_ATOMS: atom_id res chain seq x y z
N MET A 1 -4.82 38.04 0.19
CA MET A 1 -3.75 38.02 -0.81
C MET A 1 -3.19 36.61 -0.81
N ILE A 2 -3.09 35.98 -1.97
CA ILE A 2 -2.58 34.61 -2.13
C ILE A 2 -1.05 34.71 -2.17
N GLY A 3 -0.34 33.88 -1.41
CA GLY A 3 1.13 33.91 -1.32
C GLY A 3 1.78 33.82 -2.69
N ILE A 4 2.75 34.70 -2.95
CA ILE A 4 3.53 34.74 -4.18
C ILE A 4 4.78 33.89 -3.94
N TRP A 5 5.01 32.88 -4.78
CA TRP A 5 6.23 32.08 -4.69
C TRP A 5 7.27 32.61 -5.67
N ALA A 6 8.38 33.13 -5.15
CA ALA A 6 9.55 33.40 -5.98
C ALA A 6 10.32 32.08 -6.17
N ALA A 7 10.78 31.79 -7.39
CA ALA A 7 11.59 30.61 -7.69
C ALA A 7 12.66 30.90 -8.75
N GLN A 8 13.75 30.11 -8.74
CA GLN A 8 14.74 30.01 -9.83
C GLN A 8 14.54 28.70 -10.61
N TYR A 9 14.01 27.67 -9.97
CA TYR A 9 13.77 26.36 -10.56
C TYR A 9 12.33 25.89 -10.31
N VAL A 10 11.75 25.22 -11.30
CA VAL A 10 10.47 24.53 -11.22
C VAL A 10 10.67 23.07 -11.55
N LYS A 11 10.10 22.17 -10.76
CA LYS A 11 10.13 20.73 -10.99
C LYS A 11 8.71 20.22 -11.14
N PHE A 12 8.45 19.61 -12.29
CA PHE A 12 7.24 18.87 -12.56
C PHE A 12 7.50 17.38 -12.38
N ARG A 13 6.84 16.75 -11.42
CA ARG A 13 6.99 15.31 -11.15
C ARG A 13 5.68 14.59 -11.45
N THR A 14 5.78 13.57 -12.27
CA THR A 14 4.63 12.69 -12.54
C THR A 14 4.51 11.65 -11.44
N VAL A 15 3.34 11.58 -10.81
CA VAL A 15 3.03 10.57 -9.79
C VAL A 15 2.25 9.41 -10.39
N GLU A 16 1.26 9.72 -11.24
CA GLU A 16 0.46 8.72 -11.93
C GLU A 16 0.04 9.22 -13.31
N THR A 17 0.11 8.32 -14.30
CA THR A 17 -0.41 8.54 -15.65
C THR A 17 -1.85 8.02 -15.76
N ARG A 18 -2.63 8.51 -16.73
CA ARG A 18 -4.06 8.15 -16.91
C ARG A 18 -4.30 6.65 -16.86
N VAL A 19 -3.38 5.89 -17.42
CA VAL A 19 -3.28 4.45 -17.19
C VAL A 19 -2.02 4.19 -16.36
N SER A 20 -2.19 3.53 -15.21
CA SER A 20 -1.11 3.32 -14.24
C SER A 20 0.09 2.54 -14.81
N ASN A 21 -0.12 1.71 -15.84
CA ASN A 21 0.91 0.94 -16.53
C ASN A 21 1.36 1.56 -17.87
N ALA A 22 1.10 2.85 -18.12
CA ALA A 22 1.64 3.51 -19.31
C ALA A 22 3.16 3.37 -19.35
N ASP A 23 3.72 3.24 -20.55
CA ASP A 23 5.16 3.05 -20.77
C ASP A 23 5.98 4.32 -20.58
N SER A 24 5.33 5.48 -20.52
CA SER A 24 5.95 6.80 -20.51
C SER A 24 4.97 7.87 -20.02
N VAL A 25 5.48 9.09 -19.82
CA VAL A 25 4.69 10.31 -19.63
C VAL A 25 4.94 11.28 -20.77
N ALA A 26 3.92 12.05 -21.17
CA ALA A 26 4.06 13.06 -22.22
C ALA A 26 3.32 14.36 -21.89
N ILE A 27 3.96 15.50 -22.18
CA ILE A 27 3.39 16.85 -22.03
C ILE A 27 3.75 17.67 -23.27
N ALA A 28 2.77 18.36 -23.85
CA ALA A 28 2.99 19.22 -25.00
C ALA A 28 3.53 20.59 -24.58
N GLU A 29 2.94 21.21 -23.56
CA GLU A 29 3.39 22.54 -23.08
C GLU A 29 3.15 22.69 -21.58
N LEU A 30 4.04 23.39 -20.88
CA LEU A 30 3.86 23.83 -19.50
C LEU A 30 3.83 25.36 -19.41
N TYR A 31 2.81 25.89 -18.76
CA TYR A 31 2.62 27.33 -18.55
C TYR A 31 2.80 27.69 -17.09
N LEU A 32 3.51 28.80 -16.84
CA LEU A 32 3.65 29.43 -15.54
C LEU A 32 3.12 30.85 -15.61
N TYR A 33 2.39 31.28 -14.58
CA TYR A 33 1.78 32.59 -14.52
C TYR A 33 2.24 33.34 -13.27
N ASP A 34 2.52 34.62 -13.45
CA ASP A 34 2.85 35.54 -12.36
C ASP A 34 1.59 35.88 -11.51
N PRO A 35 1.74 36.62 -10.40
CA PRO A 35 0.61 37.03 -9.56
C PRO A 35 -0.43 37.91 -10.25
N ASP A 36 -0.01 38.63 -11.30
CA ASP A 36 -0.88 39.46 -12.13
C ASP A 36 -1.57 38.65 -13.24
N GLN A 37 -1.39 37.32 -13.25
CA GLN A 37 -1.90 36.36 -14.23
C GLN A 37 -1.32 36.52 -15.64
N ASN A 38 -0.17 37.20 -15.78
CA ASN A 38 0.57 37.23 -17.03
C ASN A 38 1.40 35.95 -17.18
N TRP A 39 1.64 35.54 -18.43
CA TRP A 39 2.52 34.42 -18.70
C TRP A 39 3.95 34.81 -18.33
N VAL A 40 4.60 33.98 -17.51
CA VAL A 40 6.04 34.07 -17.33
C VAL A 40 6.69 33.75 -18.67
N ASP A 41 7.57 34.61 -19.17
CA ASP A 41 8.24 34.32 -20.44
C ASP A 41 9.32 33.24 -20.24
N LEU A 42 9.00 32.02 -20.68
CA LEU A 42 9.91 30.87 -20.61
C LEU A 42 10.81 30.73 -21.85
N SER A 43 10.82 31.72 -22.77
CA SER A 43 11.60 31.67 -24.01
C SER A 43 13.11 31.47 -23.83
N SER A 44 13.65 31.88 -22.67
CA SER A 44 15.05 31.73 -22.29
C SER A 44 15.25 30.76 -21.12
N ALA A 45 14.17 30.08 -20.68
CA ALA A 45 14.28 29.02 -19.69
C ALA A 45 14.98 27.80 -20.31
N THR A 46 15.61 26.98 -19.46
CA THR A 46 16.14 25.68 -19.88
C THR A 46 15.42 24.57 -19.15
N ALA A 47 15.09 23.49 -19.85
CA ALA A 47 14.44 22.32 -19.27
C ALA A 47 15.35 21.10 -19.37
N THR A 48 15.47 20.38 -18.27
CA THR A 48 16.27 19.16 -18.12
C THR A 48 15.41 18.07 -17.51
N ASN A 49 15.68 16.82 -17.85
CA ASN A 49 15.06 15.67 -17.20
C ASN A 49 16.17 14.76 -16.66
N PRO A 50 16.65 15.00 -15.43
CA PRO A 50 17.66 14.13 -14.84
C PRO A 50 17.06 12.74 -14.65
N PHE A 51 17.78 11.72 -15.13
CA PHE A 51 17.38 10.31 -15.11
C PHE A 51 16.28 9.92 -16.12
N GLY A 52 15.78 10.85 -16.92
CA GLY A 52 14.83 10.57 -18.01
C GLY A 52 15.46 9.89 -19.23
N SER A 53 14.63 9.18 -19.96
CA SER A 53 14.89 8.62 -21.28
C SER A 53 13.97 9.30 -22.29
N ASN A 54 14.42 10.41 -22.87
CA ASN A 54 13.54 11.31 -23.63
C ASN A 54 13.46 11.04 -25.15
N GLY A 55 14.25 10.12 -25.69
CA GLY A 55 14.34 9.94 -27.16
C GLY A 55 14.66 11.27 -27.88
N ASP A 56 13.93 11.55 -28.96
CA ASP A 56 14.03 12.81 -29.71
C ASP A 56 13.14 13.94 -29.13
N HIS A 57 12.51 13.72 -27.97
CA HIS A 57 11.48 14.57 -27.37
C HIS A 57 11.99 15.22 -26.07
N ALA A 58 12.93 16.15 -26.20
CA ALA A 58 13.67 16.72 -25.07
C ALA A 58 12.78 17.55 -24.13
N GLY A 59 13.25 17.82 -22.91
CA GLY A 59 12.50 18.65 -21.95
C GLY A 59 12.19 20.07 -22.47
N ALA A 60 13.00 20.59 -23.40
CA ALA A 60 12.77 21.89 -24.04
C ALA A 60 11.47 21.92 -24.88
N ASP A 61 11.04 20.77 -25.40
CA ASP A 61 9.81 20.65 -26.19
C ASP A 61 8.54 20.84 -25.35
N ALA A 62 8.65 20.91 -24.01
CA ALA A 62 7.54 21.28 -23.14
C ALA A 62 7.41 22.80 -22.92
N LEU A 63 8.33 23.62 -23.45
CA LEU A 63 8.42 25.07 -23.22
C LEU A 63 8.52 25.89 -24.52
N ASP A 64 8.43 25.25 -25.68
CA ASP A 64 8.71 25.86 -26.97
C ASP A 64 7.50 26.62 -27.55
N LYS A 65 6.34 26.57 -26.87
CA LYS A 65 5.06 27.14 -27.28
C LYS A 65 4.50 26.49 -28.55
N VAL A 66 4.93 25.27 -28.90
CA VAL A 66 4.50 24.53 -30.08
C VAL A 66 3.68 23.31 -29.67
N HIS A 67 2.35 23.42 -29.71
CA HIS A 67 1.45 22.35 -29.24
C HIS A 67 1.50 21.01 -30.02
N THR A 68 2.31 20.95 -31.08
CA THR A 68 2.55 19.74 -31.87
C THR A 68 3.84 19.01 -31.49
N THR A 69 4.76 19.67 -30.78
CA THR A 69 5.91 19.03 -30.13
C THR A 69 5.49 18.56 -28.74
N LYS A 70 6.35 17.78 -28.09
CA LYS A 70 6.09 17.25 -26.75
C LYS A 70 7.39 16.85 -26.10
N TRP A 71 7.46 17.04 -24.80
CA TRP A 71 8.35 16.26 -23.97
C TRP A 71 7.74 14.86 -23.75
N LEU A 72 8.57 13.83 -23.89
CA LEU A 72 8.21 12.42 -23.67
C LEU A 72 9.29 11.78 -22.81
N ASP A 73 8.93 11.06 -21.76
CA ASP A 73 9.88 10.31 -20.95
C ASP A 73 9.41 8.90 -20.61
N PHE A 74 10.20 7.91 -20.99
CA PHE A 74 9.96 6.49 -20.70
C PHE A 74 10.28 6.09 -19.24
N ASN A 75 11.09 6.87 -18.53
CA ASN A 75 11.40 6.63 -17.13
C ASN A 75 10.44 7.36 -16.18
N LYS A 76 9.58 8.25 -16.71
CA LYS A 76 8.66 9.10 -15.94
C LYS A 76 9.36 9.91 -14.84
N GLY A 77 10.60 10.33 -15.11
CA GLY A 77 11.42 11.17 -14.26
C GLY A 77 10.91 12.62 -14.17
N ASP A 78 11.60 13.40 -13.34
CA ASP A 78 11.26 14.79 -13.05
C ASP A 78 11.63 15.69 -14.25
N LEU A 79 10.73 16.57 -14.69
CA LEU A 79 11.06 17.67 -15.60
C LEU A 79 11.45 18.91 -14.78
N ILE A 80 12.72 19.33 -14.87
CA ILE A 80 13.28 20.46 -14.13
C ILE A 80 13.53 21.64 -15.07
N ILE A 81 12.90 22.77 -14.78
CA ILE A 81 12.96 24.02 -15.54
C ILE A 81 13.77 25.03 -14.74
N SER A 82 14.86 25.54 -15.32
CA SER A 82 15.59 26.71 -14.81
C SER A 82 15.01 27.96 -15.44
N LEU A 83 14.42 28.82 -14.61
CA LEU A 83 13.77 30.07 -15.01
C LEU A 83 14.82 31.13 -15.43
N PRO A 84 14.45 32.08 -16.30
CA PRO A 84 15.41 33.04 -16.84
C PRO A 84 15.80 34.14 -15.85
N SER A 85 14.92 34.48 -14.91
CA SER A 85 15.24 35.38 -13.80
C SER A 85 15.25 34.61 -12.48
N PRO A 86 16.27 34.81 -11.63
CA PRO A 86 16.17 34.39 -10.25
C PRO A 86 14.99 35.11 -9.59
N TYR A 87 14.33 34.40 -8.67
CA TYR A 87 13.18 34.91 -7.93
C TYR A 87 11.97 35.29 -8.80
N THR A 88 11.74 34.55 -9.89
CA THR A 88 10.52 34.74 -10.71
C THR A 88 9.29 34.39 -9.87
N ALA A 89 8.36 35.34 -9.74
CA ALA A 89 7.10 35.16 -9.03
C ALA A 89 6.16 34.26 -9.83
N ILE A 90 5.70 33.17 -9.22
CA ILE A 90 4.76 32.22 -9.80
C ILE A 90 3.57 32.07 -8.86
N GLN A 91 2.36 32.22 -9.39
CA GLN A 91 1.12 32.04 -8.65
C GLN A 91 0.19 30.99 -9.27
N TYR A 92 0.31 30.73 -10.58
CA TYR A 92 -0.48 29.69 -11.22
C TYR A 92 0.38 28.82 -12.14
N CYS A 93 -0.03 27.57 -12.30
CA CYS A 93 0.47 26.70 -13.36
C CYS A 93 -0.67 26.24 -14.27
N GLY A 94 -0.31 25.92 -15.51
CA GLY A 94 -1.16 25.24 -16.46
C GLY A 94 -0.34 24.30 -17.32
N MET A 95 -1.01 23.40 -18.03
CA MET A 95 -0.34 22.51 -18.99
C MET A 95 -1.24 22.18 -20.16
N GLN A 96 -0.63 21.75 -21.25
CA GLN A 96 -1.27 21.15 -22.40
C GLN A 96 -0.75 19.72 -22.60
N LEU A 97 -1.69 18.79 -22.81
CA LEU A 97 -1.38 17.37 -22.93
C LEU A 97 -0.94 17.02 -24.36
N ALA A 98 -0.15 15.95 -24.49
CA ALA A 98 0.29 15.44 -25.78
C ALA A 98 -0.86 14.82 -26.58
N SER A 99 -0.84 15.00 -27.90
CA SER A 99 -1.94 14.62 -28.80
C SER A 99 -1.92 13.16 -29.27
N ASP A 100 -0.86 12.40 -28.96
CA ASP A 100 -0.65 11.04 -29.48
C ASP A 100 -1.32 9.94 -28.63
N HIS A 101 -1.00 9.88 -27.33
CA HIS A 101 -1.39 8.75 -26.46
C HIS A 101 -1.96 9.25 -25.12
N ASN A 102 -3.25 9.00 -24.86
CA ASN A 102 -3.92 9.51 -23.65
C ASN A 102 -3.52 8.73 -22.40
N GLU A 103 -3.05 7.50 -22.57
CA GLU A 103 -2.55 6.68 -21.49
C GLU A 103 -1.35 7.31 -20.77
N ARG A 104 -0.59 8.18 -21.47
CA ARG A 104 0.61 8.87 -20.99
C ARG A 104 0.34 10.19 -20.29
N ASP A 105 -0.91 10.66 -20.28
CA ASP A 105 -1.26 11.93 -19.65
C ASP A 105 -0.99 11.85 -18.14
N PRO A 106 -0.26 12.82 -17.52
CA PRO A 106 -0.10 12.86 -16.08
C PRO A 106 -1.44 13.23 -15.42
N VAL A 107 -2.10 12.26 -14.77
CA VAL A 107 -3.36 12.49 -14.05
C VAL A 107 -3.15 12.78 -12.58
N LYS A 108 -1.99 12.39 -12.02
CA LYS A 108 -1.50 12.87 -10.73
C LYS A 108 -0.07 13.35 -10.87
N PHE A 109 0.21 14.52 -10.36
CA PHE A 109 1.52 15.15 -10.49
C PHE A 109 1.76 16.15 -9.37
N GLU A 110 3.04 16.42 -9.10
CA GLU A 110 3.51 17.41 -8.15
C GLU A 110 4.20 18.55 -8.92
N LEU A 111 3.97 19.78 -8.48
CA LEU A 111 4.78 20.93 -8.87
C LEU A 111 5.57 21.38 -7.65
N LEU A 112 6.89 21.44 -7.79
CA LEU A 112 7.81 21.90 -6.76
C LEU A 112 8.59 23.11 -7.26
N LEU A 113 8.88 24.04 -6.37
CA LEU A 113 9.70 25.22 -6.62
C LEU A 113 10.99 25.16 -5.80
N SER A 114 12.07 25.71 -6.36
CA SER A 114 13.36 25.81 -5.67
C SER A 114 14.09 27.09 -6.05
N GLN A 115 14.91 27.60 -5.14
CA GLN A 115 15.83 28.71 -5.41
C GLN A 115 17.24 28.23 -5.77
N ASP A 116 17.61 27.02 -5.36
CA ASP A 116 18.99 26.51 -5.38
C ASP A 116 19.13 25.15 -6.09
N ASN A 117 18.04 24.60 -6.63
CA ASN A 117 17.96 23.29 -7.28
C ASN A 117 18.22 22.10 -6.32
N VAL A 118 18.32 22.34 -5.02
CA VAL A 118 18.60 21.34 -3.98
C VAL A 118 17.40 21.22 -3.05
N ASN A 119 16.93 22.35 -2.51
CA ASN A 119 15.81 22.43 -1.60
C ASN A 119 14.53 22.70 -2.40
N TRP A 120 13.60 21.75 -2.38
CA TRP A 120 12.36 21.80 -3.15
C TRP A 120 11.15 21.95 -2.24
N VAL A 121 10.30 22.92 -2.55
CA VAL A 121 9.02 23.13 -1.87
C VAL A 121 7.91 22.72 -2.81
N MET A 122 7.10 21.73 -2.42
CA MET A 122 5.91 21.36 -3.18
C MET A 122 4.87 22.48 -3.04
N VAL A 123 4.49 23.09 -4.16
CA VAL A 123 3.52 24.20 -4.21
C VAL A 123 2.16 23.78 -4.76
N TYR A 124 2.11 22.62 -5.41
CA TYR A 124 0.88 22.07 -5.94
C TYR A 124 0.97 20.55 -6.08
N TYR A 125 -0.13 19.86 -5.80
CA TYR A 125 -0.28 18.43 -6.04
C TYR A 125 -1.66 18.15 -6.63
N ASN A 126 -1.70 17.64 -7.85
CA ASN A 126 -2.94 17.12 -8.41
C ASN A 126 -3.16 15.69 -7.92
N SER A 127 -4.18 15.50 -7.07
CA SER A 127 -4.58 14.18 -6.60
C SER A 127 -5.81 13.62 -7.33
N ASP A 128 -6.59 14.49 -7.98
CA ASP A 128 -7.83 14.12 -8.64
C ASP A 128 -7.61 13.91 -10.14
N PRO A 129 -7.68 12.67 -10.64
CA PRO A 129 -7.54 12.41 -12.06
C PRO A 129 -8.67 13.02 -12.88
N ALA A 130 -9.81 13.38 -12.27
CA ALA A 130 -10.94 14.01 -12.96
C ALA A 130 -10.65 15.45 -13.43
N VAL A 131 -9.65 16.12 -12.85
CA VAL A 131 -9.17 17.44 -13.31
C VAL A 131 -8.65 17.34 -14.74
N ILE A 132 -8.07 16.19 -15.09
CA ILE A 132 -7.49 15.94 -16.42
C ILE A 132 -8.52 15.19 -17.27
N THR A 133 -9.41 15.96 -17.90
CA THR A 133 -10.46 15.42 -18.78
C THR A 133 -9.88 14.72 -20.01
N ASP A 134 -10.70 13.99 -20.77
CA ASP A 134 -10.29 13.34 -22.02
C ASP A 134 -10.09 14.34 -23.19
N PHE A 135 -10.40 15.62 -22.99
CA PHE A 135 -10.21 16.66 -23.98
C PHE A 135 -8.77 17.19 -23.95
N ARG A 136 -7.94 16.70 -24.88
CA ARG A 136 -6.50 16.99 -24.97
C ARG A 136 -6.13 18.42 -25.36
N SER A 137 -7.10 19.18 -25.87
CA SER A 137 -6.93 20.59 -26.23
C SER A 137 -7.31 21.55 -25.11
N ILE A 138 -7.65 21.05 -23.92
CA ILE A 138 -7.99 21.92 -22.79
C ILE A 138 -6.70 22.29 -22.08
N MET A 139 -6.33 23.57 -22.21
CA MET A 139 -5.43 24.21 -21.27
C MET A 139 -6.01 23.99 -19.87
N ILE A 140 -5.29 23.30 -19.00
CA ILE A 140 -5.67 23.24 -17.58
C ILE A 140 -5.35 24.63 -17.03
N GLU A 141 -6.33 25.53 -17.13
CA GLU A 141 -6.14 26.93 -16.80
C GLU A 141 -6.06 27.12 -15.28
N ARG A 142 -4.94 27.69 -14.84
CA ARG A 142 -4.78 28.47 -13.62
C ARG A 142 -5.05 27.68 -12.33
N LEU A 143 -4.20 26.70 -12.08
CA LEU A 143 -4.14 26.03 -10.78
C LEU A 143 -3.48 26.96 -9.76
N PRO A 144 -4.21 27.46 -8.74
CA PRO A 144 -3.65 28.38 -7.77
C PRO A 144 -2.57 27.66 -6.94
N LEU A 145 -1.36 28.22 -6.92
CA LEU A 145 -0.25 27.74 -6.09
C LEU A 145 -0.43 28.25 -4.66
N SER A 146 -1.39 27.68 -3.94
CA SER A 146 -1.70 28.14 -2.59
C SER A 146 -1.92 26.95 -1.66
N ALA A 147 -0.86 26.53 -0.97
CA ALA A 147 -1.01 25.51 0.06
C ALA A 147 -1.93 26.04 1.17
N GLN A 148 -3.10 25.41 1.34
CA GLN A 148 -3.94 25.58 2.52
C GLN A 148 -3.73 24.40 3.44
N PHE A 149 -3.42 24.70 4.69
CA PHE A 149 -3.18 23.70 5.71
C PHE A 149 -4.31 23.76 6.73
N LYS A 150 -4.81 22.61 7.13
CA LYS A 150 -5.80 22.52 8.21
C LYS A 150 -5.22 21.93 9.47
N ASP A 151 -4.33 20.95 9.33
CA ASP A 151 -3.69 20.34 10.48
C ASP A 151 -2.18 20.60 10.41
N PHE A 152 -1.52 20.71 11.56
CA PHE A 152 -0.08 20.86 11.71
C PHE A 152 0.43 19.88 12.75
N LEU A 153 1.60 19.31 12.52
CA LEU A 153 2.25 18.41 13.47
C LEU A 153 3.66 18.91 13.74
N PHE A 154 3.98 19.15 14.99
CA PHE A 154 5.33 19.47 15.43
C PHE A 154 5.90 18.28 16.22
N GLU A 155 6.96 17.68 15.68
CA GLU A 155 7.68 16.56 16.29
C GLU A 155 9.08 17.05 16.73
N PRO A 156 9.31 17.29 18.03
CA PRO A 156 10.64 17.58 18.53
C PRO A 156 11.54 16.34 18.37
N ILE A 157 12.78 16.56 17.96
CA ILE A 157 13.81 15.52 17.80
C ILE A 157 14.79 15.57 18.97
N ALA A 158 15.21 16.78 19.35
CA ALA A 158 16.12 17.00 20.45
C ALA A 158 15.77 18.29 21.19
N ALA A 159 15.90 18.26 22.52
CA ALA A 159 15.87 19.44 23.36
C ALA A 159 17.28 19.82 23.83
N ARG A 160 17.42 21.03 24.36
CA ARG A 160 18.69 21.56 24.85
C ARG A 160 19.30 20.66 25.92
N ASP A 161 20.63 20.55 25.92
CA ASP A 161 21.41 19.74 26.86
C ASP A 161 21.09 18.23 26.81
N GLY A 162 20.46 17.75 25.74
CA GLY A 162 20.08 16.34 25.58
C GLY A 162 18.92 15.89 26.48
N ASN A 163 18.13 16.84 26.98
CA ASN A 163 16.96 16.54 27.78
C ASN A 163 15.94 15.72 26.98
N GLN A 164 15.27 14.78 27.64
CA GLN A 164 14.21 13.97 27.05
C GLN A 164 12.84 14.63 27.17
N GLU A 165 12.78 15.85 27.72
CA GLU A 165 11.56 16.63 27.91
C GLU A 165 11.58 17.86 27.00
N VAL A 166 10.46 18.15 26.34
CA VAL A 166 10.30 19.37 25.53
C VAL A 166 9.23 20.29 26.12
N GLN A 167 9.34 21.59 25.87
CA GLN A 167 8.26 22.53 26.15
C GLN A 167 8.11 23.63 25.09
N VAL A 168 6.88 24.08 24.89
CA VAL A 168 6.53 25.23 24.05
C VAL A 168 5.42 26.02 24.73
N ALA A 169 5.59 27.34 24.85
CA ALA A 169 4.56 28.22 25.41
C ALA A 169 3.42 28.48 24.42
N GLU A 170 3.74 28.83 23.18
CA GLU A 170 2.74 29.18 22.18
C GLU A 170 3.25 28.84 20.78
N PHE A 171 2.38 28.38 19.89
CA PHE A 171 2.60 28.32 18.45
C PHE A 171 1.95 29.51 17.78
N GLN A 172 2.69 30.14 16.89
CA GLN A 172 2.22 31.30 16.15
C GLN A 172 2.27 30.98 14.66
N LEU A 173 1.18 31.24 13.95
CA LEU A 173 1.09 31.07 12.50
C LEU A 173 0.82 32.44 11.86
N TRP A 174 1.42 32.74 10.71
CA TRP A 174 1.19 33.98 9.97
C TRP A 174 0.59 33.71 8.60
N ASP A 175 -0.31 34.58 8.19
CA ASP A 175 -0.93 34.52 6.86
C ASP A 175 0.04 35.01 5.76
N GLY A 176 -0.36 34.85 4.50
CA GLY A 176 0.40 35.33 3.34
C GLY A 176 0.27 36.83 3.06
N ALA A 177 -0.22 37.66 3.99
CA ALA A 177 -0.31 39.10 3.76
C ALA A 177 1.09 39.75 3.77
N THR A 178 1.19 40.99 3.26
CA THR A 178 2.44 41.77 3.29
C THR A 178 2.16 43.11 3.98
N PRO A 179 2.61 43.31 5.24
CA PRO A 179 3.38 42.38 6.08
C PRO A 179 2.55 41.16 6.55
N PRO A 180 3.18 40.02 6.89
CA PRO A 180 2.47 38.86 7.41
C PRO A 180 1.71 39.20 8.69
N ALA A 181 0.43 38.85 8.75
CA ALA A 181 -0.41 39.05 9.93
C ALA A 181 -0.48 37.75 10.75
N GLU A 182 -0.27 37.85 12.06
CA GLU A 182 -0.41 36.71 12.97
C GLU A 182 -1.87 36.26 13.01
N MET A 183 -2.09 34.96 12.91
CA MET A 183 -3.40 34.33 12.97
C MET A 183 -3.74 33.97 14.41
N ASP A 184 -4.91 34.43 14.87
CA ASP A 184 -5.46 34.03 16.17
C ASP A 184 -5.99 32.58 16.08
N LEU A 185 -5.19 31.63 16.57
CA LEU A 185 -5.51 30.20 16.54
C LEU A 185 -6.79 29.87 17.32
N ALA A 186 -7.05 30.57 18.43
CA ALA A 186 -8.27 30.39 19.19
C ALA A 186 -9.50 30.86 18.38
N ALA A 187 -9.41 32.00 17.70
CA ALA A 187 -10.48 32.48 16.81
C ALA A 187 -10.71 31.58 15.58
N LEU A 188 -9.67 30.88 15.12
CA LEU A 188 -9.77 29.86 14.07
C LEU A 188 -10.34 28.51 14.57
N GLY A 189 -10.66 28.42 15.87
CA GLY A 189 -11.16 27.19 16.49
C GLY A 189 -10.13 26.07 16.46
N ALA A 190 -8.85 26.40 16.65
CA ALA A 190 -7.77 25.43 16.71
C ALA A 190 -7.93 24.48 17.92
N GLN A 191 -7.54 23.23 17.74
CA GLN A 191 -7.45 22.23 18.80
C GLN A 191 -6.08 21.57 18.75
N ALA A 192 -5.35 21.59 19.87
CA ALA A 192 -4.10 20.88 20.02
C ALA A 192 -4.32 19.58 20.82
N VAL A 193 -3.79 18.47 20.31
CA VAL A 193 -3.78 17.16 20.98
C VAL A 193 -2.42 16.50 20.80
N SER A 194 -2.05 15.60 21.70
CA SER A 194 -0.83 14.80 21.52
C SER A 194 -0.97 13.92 20.28
N TRP A 195 0.10 13.84 19.49
CA TRP A 195 0.13 12.98 18.31
C TRP A 195 -0.17 11.53 18.70
N GLN A 196 -1.08 10.91 17.93
CA GLN A 196 -1.60 9.55 18.17
C GLN A 196 -2.21 9.30 19.57
N ASN A 197 -2.40 10.34 20.38
CA ASN A 197 -2.73 10.25 21.82
C ASN A 197 -1.69 9.48 22.65
N ILE A 198 -0.40 9.57 22.29
CA ILE A 198 0.70 8.86 22.96
C ILE A 198 1.46 9.77 23.97
N GLY A 199 1.09 11.04 24.09
CA GLY A 199 1.79 12.01 24.95
C GLY A 199 1.66 11.77 26.46
N THR A 200 2.68 12.21 27.19
CA THR A 200 2.83 12.08 28.65
C THR A 200 2.81 13.43 29.38
N SER A 201 2.19 14.43 28.76
CA SER A 201 2.05 15.77 29.32
C SER A 201 1.46 15.77 30.75
N PRO A 202 2.10 16.46 31.71
CA PRO A 202 1.56 16.65 33.04
C PRO A 202 0.22 17.42 33.04
N ALA A 203 -0.58 17.23 34.08
CA ALA A 203 -1.83 17.97 34.25
C ALA A 203 -1.55 19.48 34.40
N GLY A 204 -2.25 20.30 33.62
CA GLY A 204 -2.04 21.75 33.52
C GLY A 204 -0.98 22.17 32.49
N GLU A 205 -0.27 21.23 31.88
CA GLU A 205 0.74 21.44 30.82
C GLU A 205 0.35 20.66 29.55
N GLU A 206 -0.96 20.49 29.31
CA GLU A 206 -1.50 19.74 28.18
C GLU A 206 -1.26 20.45 26.83
N PRO A 207 -1.34 19.75 25.68
CA PRO A 207 -1.13 20.33 24.35
C PRO A 207 -1.93 21.61 24.05
N SER A 208 -3.14 21.76 24.61
CA SER A 208 -3.94 22.98 24.47
C SER A 208 -3.24 24.24 24.98
N LYS A 209 -2.25 24.10 25.85
CA LYS A 209 -1.45 25.20 26.39
C LYS A 209 -0.49 25.82 25.39
N ALA A 210 -0.20 25.13 24.28
CA ALA A 210 0.64 25.67 23.23
C ALA A 210 -0.12 26.53 22.21
N ILE A 211 -1.44 26.72 22.36
CA ILE A 211 -2.29 27.46 21.40
C ILE A 211 -3.36 28.31 22.10
N ASP A 212 -3.19 28.62 23.39
CA ASP A 212 -4.22 29.32 24.18
C ASP A 212 -4.02 30.84 24.22
N GLY A 213 -2.97 31.35 23.56
CA GLY A 213 -2.63 32.77 23.50
C GLY A 213 -2.02 33.31 24.78
N ASP A 214 -1.71 32.46 25.77
CA ASP A 214 -1.09 32.82 27.03
C ASP A 214 0.34 32.26 27.13
N VAL A 215 1.31 33.10 26.76
CA VAL A 215 2.74 32.78 26.79
C VAL A 215 3.28 32.41 28.18
N THR A 216 2.53 32.65 29.25
CA THR A 216 2.93 32.25 30.61
C THR A 216 2.61 30.79 30.93
N THR A 217 1.74 30.17 30.14
CA THR A 217 1.47 28.73 30.19
C THR A 217 2.32 27.99 29.16
N SER A 218 2.48 26.67 29.30
CA SER A 218 3.29 25.91 28.37
C SER A 218 2.79 24.48 28.26
N TRP A 219 2.82 23.95 27.04
CA TRP A 219 2.78 22.52 26.83
C TRP A 219 4.13 21.92 27.21
N VAL A 220 4.12 20.82 27.95
CA VAL A 220 5.31 20.03 28.29
C VAL A 220 5.09 18.59 27.86
N GLU A 221 6.07 17.98 27.21
CA GLU A 221 6.11 16.55 26.91
C GLU A 221 7.30 15.93 27.64
N MET A 222 7.06 14.83 28.36
CA MET A 222 8.05 14.25 29.28
C MET A 222 8.96 13.22 28.61
N ASP A 223 8.64 12.83 27.37
CA ASP A 223 9.37 11.80 26.63
C ASP A 223 9.42 12.14 25.14
N ILE A 224 10.56 12.68 24.67
CA ILE A 224 10.83 12.93 23.25
C ILE A 224 11.26 11.59 22.61
N GLN A 225 10.30 10.74 22.28
CA GLN A 225 10.53 9.57 21.42
C GLN A 225 10.26 9.96 19.96
N SER A 226 10.76 9.16 19.01
CA SER A 226 10.59 9.36 17.56
C SER A 226 9.14 9.32 17.03
N SER A 227 8.14 9.38 17.91
CA SER A 227 6.71 9.39 17.61
C SER A 227 5.87 10.31 18.51
N THR A 228 6.50 11.11 19.37
CA THR A 228 5.82 12.08 20.24
C THR A 228 5.83 13.48 19.62
N GLY A 229 4.71 14.17 19.68
CA GLY A 229 4.57 15.51 19.10
C GLY A 229 3.21 16.12 19.41
N ILE A 230 3.02 17.37 18.98
CA ILE A 230 1.77 18.12 19.13
C ILE A 230 1.09 18.29 17.78
N HIS A 231 -0.18 17.89 17.72
CA HIS A 231 -1.02 17.95 16.53
C HIS A 231 -2.06 19.06 16.70
N ILE A 232 -1.88 20.16 15.96
CA ILE A 232 -2.75 21.34 15.95
C ILE A 232 -3.73 21.21 14.78
N ARG A 233 -5.03 21.17 15.05
CA ARG A 233 -6.11 21.03 14.06
C ARG A 233 -6.94 22.28 13.99
N LEU A 234 -7.07 22.88 12.81
CA LEU A 234 -7.90 24.05 12.56
C LEU A 234 -9.31 23.64 12.11
N THR A 235 -10.29 24.50 12.40
CA THR A 235 -11.67 24.26 11.94
C THR A 235 -11.78 24.39 10.42
N ASN A 236 -11.11 25.40 9.86
CA ASN A 236 -11.04 25.66 8.42
C ASN A 236 -9.58 25.67 7.96
N PRO A 237 -9.29 25.25 6.72
CA PRO A 237 -7.96 25.38 6.13
C PRO A 237 -7.56 26.86 6.04
N VAL A 238 -6.28 27.15 6.29
CA VAL A 238 -5.72 28.51 6.21
C VAL A 238 -4.43 28.52 5.38
N HIS A 239 -4.13 29.68 4.81
CA HIS A 239 -2.82 29.92 4.19
C HIS A 239 -1.82 30.30 5.26
N VAL A 240 -0.72 29.57 5.33
CA VAL A 240 0.39 29.89 6.24
C VAL A 240 1.64 30.16 5.44
N SER A 241 2.26 31.32 5.68
CA SER A 241 3.53 31.73 5.07
C SER A 241 4.70 31.46 6.01
N ASN A 242 4.51 31.77 7.28
CA ASN A 242 5.50 31.67 8.33
C ASN A 242 4.87 31.07 9.58
N TRP A 243 5.72 30.48 10.41
CA TRP A 243 5.35 29.96 11.72
C TRP A 243 6.45 30.29 12.72
N SER A 244 6.16 30.13 13.99
CA SER A 244 7.10 30.36 15.08
C SER A 244 6.57 29.65 16.31
N TRP A 245 7.38 29.63 17.34
CA TRP A 245 7.00 29.18 18.65
C TRP A 245 7.65 30.06 19.72
N VAL A 246 7.04 30.07 20.91
CA VAL A 246 7.48 30.84 22.06
C VAL A 246 8.10 29.90 23.09
N THR A 247 9.28 30.26 23.62
CA THR A 247 9.94 29.46 24.66
C THR A 247 9.03 29.33 25.89
N GLY A 248 8.93 28.12 26.46
CA GLY A 248 8.09 27.84 27.64
C GLY A 248 8.41 28.74 28.85
N SER A 249 7.63 28.71 29.93
CA SER A 249 7.91 29.55 31.11
C SER A 249 8.91 28.95 32.11
N SER A 250 9.32 27.68 31.93
CA SER A 250 10.12 26.94 32.92
C SER A 250 11.64 26.83 32.59
N LEU A 251 12.13 25.65 32.21
CA LEU A 251 13.54 25.29 32.07
C LEU A 251 14.08 25.45 30.62
N THR A 252 15.18 26.18 30.44
CA THR A 252 15.85 26.30 29.12
C THR A 252 16.34 24.98 28.53
N SER A 253 16.58 23.98 29.37
CA SER A 253 16.96 22.63 28.94
C SER A 253 15.83 21.88 28.24
N ARG A 254 14.59 22.39 28.27
CA ARG A 254 13.43 21.78 27.59
C ARG A 254 13.09 22.45 26.25
N ASP A 255 13.86 23.46 25.83
CA ASP A 255 13.57 24.13 24.57
C ASP A 255 13.95 23.20 23.40
N PRO A 256 13.08 23.05 22.39
CA PRO A 256 13.42 22.31 21.18
C PRO A 256 14.63 22.94 20.49
N LEU A 257 15.62 22.11 20.14
CA LEU A 257 16.76 22.48 19.29
C LEU A 257 16.64 21.90 17.89
N GLN A 258 16.00 20.74 17.77
CA GLN A 258 15.80 20.02 16.52
C GLN A 258 14.34 19.57 16.43
N TRP A 259 13.74 19.64 15.24
CA TRP A 259 12.34 19.29 15.04
C TRP A 259 12.00 18.99 13.57
N ASN A 260 10.89 18.29 13.40
CA ASN A 260 10.13 18.24 12.15
C ASN A 260 8.80 18.99 12.35
N PHE A 261 8.47 19.88 11.42
CA PHE A 261 7.18 20.56 11.39
C PHE A 261 6.46 20.19 10.11
N TYR A 262 5.25 19.63 10.22
CA TYR A 262 4.44 19.17 9.11
C TYR A 262 3.10 19.92 9.02
N GLY A 263 2.48 19.89 7.84
CA GLY A 263 1.13 20.39 7.60
C GLY A 263 0.30 19.43 6.75
N LEU A 264 -0.96 19.22 7.12
CA LEU A 264 -1.91 18.45 6.33
C LEU A 264 -2.53 19.32 5.24
N TYR A 265 -2.26 18.94 3.99
CA TYR A 265 -2.81 19.61 2.82
C TYR A 265 -4.24 19.11 2.51
N MET A 266 -5.20 20.04 2.53
CA MET A 266 -6.64 19.69 2.58
C MET A 266 -7.31 19.33 1.25
N GLU A 267 -6.71 19.62 0.10
CA GLU A 267 -7.41 19.40 -1.18
C GLU A 267 -7.47 17.93 -1.62
N THR A 268 -6.82 17.00 -0.92
CA THR A 268 -6.54 15.68 -1.50
C THR A 268 -7.38 14.53 -0.96
N GLY A 269 -8.18 14.73 0.11
CA GLY A 269 -8.78 13.62 0.84
C GLY A 269 -7.76 12.57 1.33
N SER A 270 -6.46 12.88 1.23
CA SER A 270 -5.34 12.10 1.71
C SER A 270 -4.94 12.67 3.07
N ASN A 271 -4.75 11.80 4.05
CA ASN A 271 -4.34 12.18 5.40
C ASN A 271 -2.80 12.34 5.49
N ASN A 272 -2.12 12.67 4.39
CA ASN A 272 -0.67 12.74 4.34
C ASN A 272 -0.18 14.11 4.83
N MET A 273 0.53 14.11 5.96
CA MET A 273 1.24 15.27 6.48
C MET A 273 2.45 15.56 5.58
N MET A 274 2.60 16.81 5.13
CA MET A 274 3.74 17.28 4.35
C MET A 274 4.75 17.98 5.25
N LEU A 275 6.04 17.67 5.13
CA LEU A 275 7.10 18.34 5.89
C LEU A 275 7.23 19.80 5.42
N LEU A 276 6.98 20.74 6.32
CA LEU A 276 7.01 22.19 6.11
C LEU A 276 8.34 22.81 6.56
N ASN A 277 8.91 22.33 7.66
CA ASN A 277 10.19 22.82 8.15
C ASN A 277 10.94 21.68 8.84
N LEU A 278 12.21 21.52 8.47
CA LEU A 278 13.14 20.58 9.08
C LEU A 278 14.24 21.38 9.76
N GLN A 279 14.46 21.11 11.03
CA GLN A 279 15.59 21.61 11.80
C GLN A 279 16.34 20.40 12.35
N ASP A 280 17.30 19.89 11.58
CA ASP A 280 18.10 18.70 11.90
C ASP A 280 19.44 19.03 12.57
N THR A 281 19.70 20.33 12.79
CA THR A 281 20.86 20.87 13.52
C THR A 281 20.38 21.74 14.67
N ASP A 282 21.20 21.91 15.70
CA ASP A 282 20.81 22.66 16.89
C ASP A 282 20.48 24.11 16.56
N PHE A 283 19.21 24.48 16.76
CA PHE A 283 18.73 25.85 16.65
C PHE A 283 19.08 26.65 17.91
N ASP A 284 19.59 27.89 17.74
CA ASP A 284 19.93 28.75 18.88
C ASP A 284 18.67 29.39 19.51
N ALA A 285 17.87 28.58 20.21
CA ALA A 285 16.66 29.06 20.85
C ALA A 285 17.00 30.12 21.94
N PRO A 286 16.21 31.20 22.07
CA PRO A 286 16.47 32.25 23.06
C PRO A 286 16.54 31.71 24.49
N LEU A 287 17.51 32.19 25.28
CA LEU A 287 17.59 31.86 26.71
C LEU A 287 16.56 32.61 27.55
N SER A 288 16.01 33.72 27.03
CA SER A 288 14.88 34.42 27.64
C SER A 288 13.62 33.58 27.52
N ARG A 289 12.87 33.45 28.62
CA ARG A 289 11.59 32.71 28.66
C ARG A 289 10.49 33.54 28.03
N GLU A 290 9.40 32.89 27.62
CA GLU A 290 8.21 33.56 27.05
C GLU A 290 8.58 34.42 25.84
N THR A 291 9.62 34.02 25.11
CA THR A 291 10.21 34.79 24.01
C THR A 291 10.04 34.00 22.71
N SER A 292 9.46 34.64 21.69
CA SER A 292 9.33 34.07 20.35
C SER A 292 10.69 33.80 19.73
N VAL A 293 10.85 32.68 19.03
CA VAL A 293 12.07 32.34 18.29
C VAL A 293 12.23 33.12 16.98
N GLY A 294 11.28 33.99 16.65
CA GLY A 294 11.23 34.71 15.39
C GLY A 294 10.50 33.92 14.30
N MET A 295 10.16 34.58 13.20
CA MET A 295 9.42 33.95 12.12
C MET A 295 10.30 32.95 11.36
N LEU A 296 9.90 31.69 11.39
CA LEU A 296 10.44 30.60 10.59
C LEU A 296 9.62 30.49 9.31
N SER A 297 10.29 30.42 8.17
CA SER A 297 9.62 30.23 6.87
C SER A 297 9.17 28.78 6.70
N ILE A 298 7.98 28.58 6.13
CA ILE A 298 7.48 27.27 5.66
C ILE A 298 8.15 26.85 4.35
N ALA A 299 8.81 27.79 3.65
CA ALA A 299 9.75 27.50 2.59
C ALA A 299 11.14 27.35 3.20
N GLY A 300 11.74 26.16 3.11
CA GLY A 300 13.05 25.82 3.70
C GLY A 300 14.09 26.95 3.61
N MET A 301 14.69 27.23 4.78
CA MET A 301 15.80 28.16 5.08
C MET A 301 16.41 28.95 3.91
N LEU A 302 16.22 30.27 3.92
CA LEU A 302 17.22 31.24 3.46
C LEU A 302 16.90 32.64 4.01
N GLU A 303 17.39 32.95 5.22
CA GLU A 303 17.83 34.31 5.58
C GLU A 303 19.11 34.20 6.42
N LEU A 304 20.26 34.14 5.75
CA LEU A 304 21.51 34.53 6.39
C LEU A 304 21.62 36.05 6.29
N SER A 305 21.37 36.71 7.41
CA SER A 305 21.42 38.16 7.58
C SER A 305 22.72 38.74 6.99
N THR A 306 22.63 39.44 5.87
CA THR A 306 23.68 40.34 5.38
C THR A 306 23.11 41.74 5.30
N THR A 307 23.14 42.44 6.44
CA THR A 307 23.02 43.90 6.49
C THR A 307 24.08 44.52 5.57
N THR A 308 23.65 44.93 4.38
CA THR A 308 24.45 45.80 3.51
C THR A 308 23.62 47.03 3.19
N THR A 309 23.85 48.07 3.98
CA THR A 309 23.37 49.43 3.78
C THR A 309 23.86 49.93 2.42
N THR A 310 22.98 50.10 1.44
CA THR A 310 23.32 50.93 0.28
C THR A 310 22.14 51.73 -0.25
N THR A 311 22.46 52.99 -0.46
CA THR A 311 21.64 54.17 -0.74
C THR A 311 20.82 54.11 -2.03
N SER A 312 19.62 54.66 -1.92
CA SER A 312 18.72 55.06 -3.00
C SER A 312 19.39 55.91 -4.09
N SER A 313 19.10 55.58 -5.36
CA SER A 313 19.04 56.57 -6.43
C SER A 313 17.84 56.30 -7.33
N THR A 314 16.90 57.24 -7.30
CA THR A 314 15.78 57.43 -8.21
C THR A 314 16.22 57.67 -9.65
N SER A 315 15.54 57.05 -10.61
CA SER A 315 15.25 57.71 -11.89
C SER A 315 13.99 57.12 -12.52
N SER A 316 12.96 57.97 -12.57
CA SER A 316 11.73 57.83 -13.35
C SER A 316 12.01 57.90 -14.85
N SER A 317 11.28 57.14 -15.64
CA SER A 317 10.84 57.60 -16.96
C SER A 317 9.55 56.89 -17.35
N ASP A 318 8.48 57.67 -17.36
CA ASP A 318 7.24 57.43 -18.10
C ASP A 318 7.55 57.12 -19.58
N LEU A 319 6.83 56.15 -20.16
CA LEU A 319 6.43 56.25 -21.55
C LEU A 319 5.09 55.53 -21.79
N ASP A 320 4.15 56.36 -22.21
CA ASP A 320 2.77 56.10 -22.60
C ASP A 320 2.69 55.38 -23.98
N ILE A 321 1.49 54.92 -24.34
CA ILE A 321 0.91 54.79 -25.70
C ILE A 321 0.64 53.37 -26.30
N GLN A 322 -0.68 53.14 -26.48
CA GLN A 322 -1.45 52.45 -27.55
C GLN A 322 -1.99 51.01 -27.39
N LYS A 323 -3.33 50.97 -27.37
CA LYS A 323 -4.21 49.86 -27.79
C LYS A 323 -4.00 49.53 -29.28
N GLN A 324 -3.92 48.25 -29.62
CA GLN A 324 -4.26 47.77 -30.96
C GLN A 324 -4.84 46.35 -30.91
N TYR A 325 -6.02 46.17 -31.49
CA TYR A 325 -6.66 44.88 -31.73
C TYR A 325 -6.03 44.22 -32.96
N ILE A 326 -5.74 42.92 -32.90
CA ILE A 326 -5.34 42.10 -34.05
C ILE A 326 -6.35 40.97 -34.24
N ASN A 327 -7.01 40.98 -35.41
CA ASN A 327 -7.73 39.85 -35.98
C ASN A 327 -6.72 38.90 -36.62
N ILE A 328 -6.83 37.60 -36.36
CA ILE A 328 -6.08 36.58 -37.11
C ILE A 328 -7.07 35.62 -37.77
N LYS A 329 -6.92 35.51 -39.09
CA LYS A 329 -7.59 34.60 -40.01
C LYS A 329 -6.62 33.46 -40.29
N PHE A 330 -7.05 32.20 -40.21
CA PHE A 330 -6.24 31.06 -40.67
C PHE A 330 -6.86 30.42 -41.89
N GLU A 331 -6.07 30.41 -42.97
CA GLU A 331 -6.27 29.64 -44.19
C GLU A 331 -5.28 28.46 -44.20
N ASN A 332 -5.78 27.33 -44.71
CA ASN A 332 -5.08 26.25 -45.42
C ASN A 332 -4.91 24.86 -44.78
N HIS A 333 -5.68 23.93 -45.37
CA HIS A 333 -5.26 22.72 -46.11
C HIS A 333 -4.27 21.75 -45.46
N HIS A 334 -4.70 20.52 -45.21
CA HIS A 334 -3.92 19.30 -45.54
C HIS A 334 -4.85 18.11 -45.84
N VAL A 335 -4.57 17.46 -46.97
CA VAL A 335 -5.18 16.24 -47.50
C VAL A 335 -4.44 15.03 -46.90
N ILE A 336 -5.17 14.01 -46.44
CA ILE A 336 -4.60 12.72 -46.01
C ILE A 336 -5.04 11.63 -46.99
N HIS A 337 -4.05 11.00 -47.63
CA HIS A 337 -4.18 9.75 -48.39
C HIS A 337 -4.20 8.57 -47.41
N ILE A 338 -5.09 7.60 -47.60
CA ILE A 338 -5.05 6.30 -46.89
C ILE A 338 -5.01 5.20 -47.94
N ASP A 339 -3.92 4.43 -47.92
CA ASP A 339 -3.69 3.23 -48.72
C ASP A 339 -4.42 2.01 -48.12
N ASP A 340 -4.79 1.11 -49.02
CA ASP A 340 -5.53 -0.13 -48.80
C ASP A 340 -4.80 -1.12 -47.87
N HIS A 341 -5.55 -1.68 -46.91
CA HIS A 341 -5.71 -3.12 -46.68
C HIS A 341 -6.31 -3.38 -45.27
N ILE A 342 -7.50 -3.96 -45.22
CA ILE A 342 -7.88 -5.17 -44.44
C ILE A 342 -9.41 -5.26 -44.33
N ALA A 343 -9.89 -6.47 -44.56
CA ALA A 343 -11.26 -6.83 -44.90
C ALA A 343 -12.21 -7.02 -43.69
N HIS A 344 -13.50 -6.93 -44.03
CA HIS A 344 -14.69 -7.47 -43.35
C HIS A 344 -15.06 -6.96 -41.96
N ILE A 345 -15.99 -5.99 -41.93
CA ILE A 345 -16.93 -5.80 -40.81
C ILE A 345 -18.35 -5.81 -41.39
N GLY A 346 -19.10 -6.88 -41.13
CA GLY A 346 -20.55 -6.89 -41.32
C GLY A 346 -21.22 -6.13 -40.18
N VAL A 347 -21.87 -5.01 -40.50
CA VAL A 347 -22.68 -4.22 -39.55
C VAL A 347 -24.11 -4.80 -39.55
N ARG A 348 -24.60 -5.22 -38.39
CA ARG A 348 -25.90 -5.91 -38.22
C ARG A 348 -27.07 -5.03 -37.75
N SER A 349 -26.86 -3.73 -37.53
CA SER A 349 -27.92 -2.75 -37.26
C SER A 349 -27.23 -1.38 -37.09
N LEU A 350 -27.76 -0.36 -37.74
CA LEU A 350 -27.41 1.05 -37.53
C LEU A 350 -28.74 1.78 -37.34
N ASP A 351 -29.14 1.98 -36.08
CA ASP A 351 -30.22 2.90 -35.74
C ASP A 351 -29.62 4.28 -35.47
N VAL A 352 -29.88 5.23 -36.37
CA VAL A 352 -29.61 6.65 -36.14
C VAL A 352 -30.95 7.34 -35.91
N GLN A 353 -31.18 7.80 -34.68
CA GLN A 353 -32.33 8.61 -34.32
C GLN A 353 -31.86 10.05 -34.10
N PHE A 354 -32.31 10.97 -34.96
CA PHE A 354 -32.13 12.41 -34.76
C PHE A 354 -33.28 12.95 -33.92
N ASP A 355 -32.96 13.63 -32.82
CA ASP A 355 -33.88 14.51 -32.11
C ASP A 355 -33.48 15.97 -32.40
N ILE A 356 -34.35 16.69 -33.11
CA ILE A 356 -34.23 18.13 -33.32
C ILE A 356 -35.51 18.77 -32.80
N GLN A 357 -35.41 19.42 -31.64
CA GLN A 357 -36.37 20.43 -31.20
C GLN A 357 -35.71 21.82 -31.27
N LYS A 358 -36.14 22.57 -32.30
CA LYS A 358 -36.22 24.04 -32.38
C LYS A 358 -34.97 24.85 -31.99
N GLN A 359 -34.31 25.41 -33.00
CA GLN A 359 -34.32 26.86 -33.30
C GLN A 359 -33.64 27.13 -34.66
N HIS A 360 -34.17 28.09 -35.39
CA HIS A 360 -33.83 28.44 -36.77
C HIS A 360 -32.35 28.76 -36.99
N ILE A 361 -31.69 28.11 -37.96
CA ILE A 361 -30.62 28.71 -38.79
C ILE A 361 -30.74 28.16 -40.21
N ASN A 362 -30.93 29.05 -41.19
CA ASN A 362 -30.81 28.77 -42.62
C ASN A 362 -29.34 28.61 -42.98
N ILE A 363 -28.97 27.51 -43.66
CA ILE A 363 -27.74 27.46 -44.46
C ILE A 363 -28.08 26.81 -45.80
N GLU A 364 -27.89 27.60 -46.85
CA GLU A 364 -28.04 27.25 -48.25
C GLU A 364 -26.73 26.62 -48.74
N PHE A 365 -26.80 25.48 -49.43
CA PHE A 365 -25.63 24.88 -50.08
C PHE A 365 -25.87 24.80 -51.59
N GLU A 366 -25.17 25.66 -52.31
CA GLU A 366 -24.98 25.55 -53.75
C GLU A 366 -23.82 24.59 -54.06
N ASN A 367 -24.10 23.71 -55.03
CA ASN A 367 -23.17 23.05 -55.95
C ASN A 367 -22.40 21.78 -55.53
N HIS A 368 -22.95 20.67 -56.05
CA HIS A 368 -22.32 19.63 -56.88
C HIS A 368 -20.96 19.06 -56.42
N HIS A 369 -20.91 17.76 -56.13
CA HIS A 369 -20.30 16.77 -57.04
C HIS A 369 -20.65 15.32 -56.63
N VAL A 370 -20.80 14.50 -57.66
CA VAL A 370 -21.30 13.13 -57.72
C VAL A 370 -20.20 12.14 -57.32
N ILE A 371 -20.55 11.07 -56.59
CA ILE A 371 -19.76 9.83 -56.57
C ILE A 371 -20.68 8.67 -56.99
N HIS A 372 -20.32 8.04 -58.11
CA HIS A 372 -20.85 6.79 -58.61
C HIS A 372 -20.31 5.63 -57.75
N ILE A 373 -21.17 4.66 -57.41
CA ILE A 373 -20.74 3.35 -56.90
C ILE A 373 -21.46 2.30 -57.74
N ASP A 374 -20.70 1.67 -58.64
CA ASP A 374 -21.09 0.45 -59.33
C ASP A 374 -20.75 -0.76 -58.44
N ASP A 375 -21.69 -1.69 -58.39
CA ASP A 375 -21.61 -3.08 -57.91
C ASP A 375 -21.05 -3.37 -56.50
N ILE A 376 -21.93 -3.87 -55.61
CA ILE A 376 -21.66 -5.05 -54.77
C ILE A 376 -22.95 -5.82 -54.55
N ALA A 377 -22.88 -7.12 -54.82
CA ALA A 377 -23.94 -8.09 -54.73
C ALA A 377 -24.20 -8.59 -53.28
N HIS A 378 -25.47 -8.90 -53.04
CA HIS A 378 -26.03 -9.79 -52.00
C HIS A 378 -25.83 -9.46 -50.51
N ILE A 379 -26.87 -8.89 -49.90
CA ILE A 379 -27.21 -9.09 -48.47
C ILE A 379 -28.72 -9.41 -48.36
N GLY A 380 -29.04 -10.60 -47.84
CA GLY A 380 -30.41 -11.01 -47.54
C GLY A 380 -30.82 -10.62 -46.12
N VAL A 381 -31.93 -9.89 -45.99
CA VAL A 381 -32.58 -9.52 -44.72
C VAL A 381 -33.66 -10.57 -44.41
N ARG A 382 -33.67 -11.12 -43.18
CA ARG A 382 -34.48 -12.30 -42.81
C ARG A 382 -35.71 -12.06 -41.92
N SER A 383 -35.99 -10.83 -41.49
CA SER A 383 -37.27 -10.45 -40.87
C SER A 383 -37.26 -8.94 -40.58
N LEU A 384 -38.36 -8.26 -40.87
CA LEU A 384 -38.64 -6.87 -40.50
C LEU A 384 -39.98 -6.92 -39.75
N ASP A 385 -39.95 -6.80 -38.42
CA ASP A 385 -41.17 -6.65 -37.61
C ASP A 385 -41.35 -5.16 -37.29
N VAL A 386 -42.45 -4.59 -37.78
CA VAL A 386 -42.90 -3.23 -37.47
C VAL A 386 -44.11 -3.36 -36.54
N GLN A 387 -43.98 -2.90 -35.30
CA GLN A 387 -45.06 -2.89 -34.33
C GLN A 387 -45.48 -1.44 -34.08
N PHE A 388 -46.74 -1.11 -34.37
CA PHE A 388 -47.34 0.18 -34.05
C PHE A 388 -47.92 0.15 -32.64
N ASP A 389 -47.57 1.15 -31.82
CA ASP A 389 -48.30 1.48 -30.60
C ASP A 389 -49.06 2.80 -30.80
N ILE A 390 -50.37 2.75 -30.62
CA ILE A 390 -51.29 3.88 -30.70
C ILE A 390 -51.65 4.26 -29.27
N GLN A 391 -51.21 5.44 -28.82
CA GLN A 391 -51.91 6.15 -27.76
C GLN A 391 -52.25 7.59 -28.18
N LYS A 392 -53.57 7.82 -28.17
CA LYS A 392 -54.32 9.09 -28.00
C LYS A 392 -53.48 10.36 -28.17
N HIS A 393 -53.77 11.14 -29.21
CA HIS A 393 -54.47 12.44 -29.13
C HIS A 393 -55.04 12.74 -30.54
N HIS A 394 -56.25 13.31 -30.60
CA HIS A 394 -56.95 13.65 -31.84
C HIS A 394 -56.11 14.58 -32.75
N ILE A 395 -55.97 14.23 -34.04
CA ILE A 395 -55.90 15.17 -35.17
C ILE A 395 -56.42 14.43 -36.43
N ASN A 396 -57.44 15.00 -37.09
CA ASN A 396 -57.88 14.64 -38.45
C ASN A 396 -56.88 15.19 -39.46
N ILE A 397 -56.37 14.41 -40.42
CA ILE A 397 -55.98 14.90 -41.77
C ILE A 397 -56.20 13.77 -42.81
N GLU A 398 -56.73 14.19 -43.97
CA GLU A 398 -57.23 13.45 -45.14
C GLU A 398 -56.22 12.55 -45.88
N PHE A 399 -56.75 11.58 -46.62
CA PHE A 399 -56.02 10.75 -47.58
C PHE A 399 -56.11 11.34 -49.00
N GLU A 400 -54.97 11.51 -49.66
CA GLU A 400 -54.89 11.54 -51.12
C GLU A 400 -53.72 10.69 -51.63
N ASN A 401 -54.10 9.73 -52.49
CA ASN A 401 -53.35 9.12 -53.60
C ASN A 401 -52.21 8.11 -53.36
N HIS A 402 -52.45 6.90 -53.87
CA HIS A 402 -51.52 5.78 -54.12
C HIS A 402 -50.45 6.10 -55.19
N PRO A 403 -49.34 5.32 -55.29
CA PRO A 403 -49.33 4.11 -56.16
C PRO A 403 -48.51 2.91 -55.57
N VAL A 404 -48.95 1.63 -55.66
CA VAL A 404 -48.73 0.57 -56.71
C VAL A 404 -47.25 0.44 -57.15
N ILE A 405 -46.52 -0.70 -57.04
CA ILE A 405 -46.46 -1.83 -58.00
C ILE A 405 -45.55 -3.01 -57.52
N HIS A 406 -46.05 -4.22 -57.78
CA HIS A 406 -45.49 -5.56 -58.10
C HIS A 406 -44.23 -6.20 -57.47
N ILE A 407 -44.42 -7.49 -57.15
CA ILE A 407 -43.43 -8.55 -56.92
C ILE A 407 -43.58 -9.58 -58.06
N ASP A 408 -42.45 -10.13 -58.55
CA ASP A 408 -42.41 -11.33 -59.39
C ASP A 408 -41.51 -12.42 -58.78
N ASP A 409 -41.87 -13.66 -59.11
CA ASP A 409 -41.62 -14.94 -58.46
C ASP A 409 -40.17 -15.51 -58.47
N HIS A 410 -39.82 -16.29 -57.43
CA HIS A 410 -39.61 -17.75 -57.58
C HIS A 410 -39.55 -18.53 -56.25
N ILE A 411 -40.20 -19.69 -56.28
CA ILE A 411 -40.64 -20.58 -55.20
C ILE A 411 -39.62 -21.70 -54.91
N ALA A 412 -39.51 -22.13 -53.64
CA ALA A 412 -39.46 -23.55 -53.25
C ALA A 412 -39.75 -23.77 -51.74
N HIS A 413 -41.00 -24.16 -51.42
CA HIS A 413 -41.45 -25.32 -50.60
C HIS A 413 -40.56 -25.83 -49.44
N ILE A 414 -40.99 -26.13 -48.20
CA ILE A 414 -42.15 -26.79 -47.53
C ILE A 414 -41.90 -26.57 -46.01
N GLY A 415 -42.82 -26.52 -45.04
CA GLY A 415 -44.25 -26.76 -44.93
C GLY A 415 -44.66 -26.57 -43.46
N VAL A 416 -45.92 -26.21 -43.27
CA VAL A 416 -46.59 -25.86 -42.01
C VAL A 416 -47.04 -27.12 -41.26
N CYS A 417 -47.07 -27.09 -39.92
CA CYS A 417 -48.03 -27.86 -39.14
C CYS A 417 -48.54 -27.08 -37.92
N SER A 418 -49.83 -26.75 -37.99
CA SER A 418 -50.84 -26.58 -36.94
C SER A 418 -50.75 -25.42 -35.94
N LEU A 419 -51.61 -24.46 -36.22
CA LEU A 419 -52.32 -23.55 -35.31
C LEU A 419 -53.27 -24.35 -34.42
N ASP A 420 -53.33 -24.03 -33.12
CA ASP A 420 -54.52 -24.28 -32.31
C ASP A 420 -54.68 -23.13 -31.30
N VAL A 421 -55.78 -22.40 -31.43
CA VAL A 421 -56.19 -21.29 -30.57
C VAL A 421 -57.35 -21.80 -29.73
N GLN A 422 -57.17 -21.86 -28.41
CA GLN A 422 -58.27 -22.04 -27.47
C GLN A 422 -58.43 -20.80 -26.57
N PHE A 423 -59.60 -20.17 -26.71
CA PHE A 423 -60.14 -19.23 -25.75
C PHE A 423 -60.64 -19.96 -24.51
N VAL A 424 -60.24 -19.52 -23.32
CA VAL A 424 -61.02 -19.71 -22.09
C VAL A 424 -60.86 -18.48 -21.19
N SER A 425 -61.91 -17.66 -21.12
CA SER A 425 -62.34 -16.99 -19.88
C SER A 425 -63.78 -17.43 -19.64
N PRO A 426 -64.20 -17.69 -18.39
CA PRO A 426 -64.98 -16.71 -17.62
C PRO A 426 -64.48 -16.68 -16.15
N GLU A 427 -64.81 -15.79 -15.21
CA GLU A 427 -65.89 -14.84 -14.96
C GLU A 427 -65.49 -13.99 -13.73
N PHE A 428 -65.85 -12.71 -13.73
CA PHE A 428 -66.55 -11.97 -12.66
C PHE A 428 -66.54 -12.46 -11.18
N ILE A 429 -66.38 -11.54 -10.21
CA ILE A 429 -67.27 -11.31 -9.04
C ILE A 429 -66.86 -10.04 -8.24
N ILE A 430 -67.74 -9.04 -8.32
CA ILE A 430 -68.37 -8.18 -7.29
C ILE A 430 -67.59 -7.81 -6.01
N HIS A 431 -67.44 -6.49 -5.83
CA HIS A 431 -67.15 -5.79 -4.57
C HIS A 431 -68.24 -6.02 -3.50
N HIS A 432 -67.83 -6.39 -2.28
CA HIS A 432 -68.61 -6.12 -1.08
C HIS A 432 -67.88 -5.16 -0.14
N ASN A 433 -68.53 -4.02 0.07
CA ASN A 433 -68.20 -2.98 1.02
C ASN A 433 -69.00 -3.25 2.30
N VAL A 434 -68.35 -3.33 3.46
CA VAL A 434 -69.02 -3.24 4.77
C VAL A 434 -68.17 -2.36 5.68
N ASN A 435 -68.72 -1.18 5.96
CA ASN A 435 -68.38 -0.32 7.08
C ASN A 435 -68.79 -0.98 8.40
N THR A 436 -67.95 -0.85 9.43
CA THR A 436 -68.44 -0.49 10.78
C THR A 436 -67.36 0.28 11.56
N LYS A 437 -67.73 1.50 11.94
CA LYS A 437 -67.11 2.34 12.97
C LYS A 437 -67.20 1.66 14.34
N PHE A 438 -66.22 1.91 15.22
CA PHE A 438 -66.51 2.37 16.59
C PHE A 438 -65.34 3.23 17.10
N ALA A 439 -65.72 4.34 17.71
CA ALA A 439 -64.86 5.36 18.32
C ALA A 439 -64.65 5.07 19.80
N SER A 440 -63.54 5.54 20.37
CA SER A 440 -63.52 6.21 21.68
C SER A 440 -62.16 6.84 21.98
N ASN A 441 -62.19 8.14 22.25
CA ASN A 441 -61.19 8.94 22.97
C ASN A 441 -60.74 8.27 24.29
N TYR A 442 -59.50 8.52 24.73
CA TYR A 442 -59.25 9.29 25.95
C TYR A 442 -57.77 9.67 26.10
N ASP A 443 -57.59 10.92 26.49
CA ASP A 443 -56.37 11.59 26.92
C ASP A 443 -55.91 11.14 28.32
N ASN A 444 -54.67 11.53 28.63
CA ASN A 444 -54.09 11.82 29.95
C ASN A 444 -53.20 10.80 30.68
N SER A 445 -52.03 11.35 31.02
CA SER A 445 -51.37 11.38 32.34
C SER A 445 -50.26 10.37 32.66
N SER A 446 -49.08 10.94 32.90
CA SER A 446 -48.00 10.44 33.75
C SER A 446 -48.52 10.00 35.13
N PRO A 447 -47.72 9.22 35.87
CA PRO A 447 -47.04 9.86 36.99
C PRO A 447 -45.63 9.35 37.30
N VAL A 448 -44.86 10.26 37.89
CA VAL A 448 -43.69 10.03 38.75
C VAL A 448 -44.17 9.47 40.10
N ILE A 449 -43.42 8.54 40.72
CA ILE A 449 -43.13 8.48 42.18
C ILE A 449 -42.08 7.40 42.49
N ASN A 450 -41.12 7.80 43.34
CA ASN A 450 -40.12 7.02 44.07
C ASN A 450 -40.67 5.80 44.83
N SER A 451 -39.85 4.76 45.02
CA SER A 451 -39.51 4.28 46.37
C SER A 451 -38.36 3.27 46.36
N ASN A 452 -37.68 3.28 47.49
CA ASN A 452 -36.42 2.66 47.85
C ASN A 452 -36.70 1.38 48.67
N VAL A 453 -35.66 0.52 48.79
CA VAL A 453 -35.28 -0.25 50.00
C VAL A 453 -35.79 -1.71 50.22
N HIS A 454 -34.78 -2.62 50.12
CA HIS A 454 -34.34 -3.74 51.00
C HIS A 454 -34.84 -5.22 50.90
N THR A 455 -33.86 -6.10 50.59
CA THR A 455 -33.38 -7.35 51.29
C THR A 455 -34.32 -8.56 51.43
N HIS A 456 -33.92 -9.85 51.38
CA HIS A 456 -32.66 -10.54 51.74
C HIS A 456 -32.60 -12.02 51.22
N SER A 457 -31.39 -12.62 51.29
CA SER A 457 -31.02 -14.04 51.57
C SER A 457 -30.96 -15.03 50.37
N ASN A 458 -29.97 -15.93 50.17
CA ASN A 458 -28.80 -16.48 50.90
C ASN A 458 -27.71 -16.94 49.88
N ALA A 459 -26.41 -16.62 50.00
CA ALA A 459 -25.33 -17.19 50.84
C ALA A 459 -24.82 -18.61 50.46
N TYR A 460 -23.56 -18.70 49.99
CA TYR A 460 -22.52 -19.63 50.48
C TYR A 460 -21.13 -19.00 50.31
N CYS A 461 -20.28 -19.25 51.30
CA CYS A 461 -18.96 -18.67 51.57
C CYS A 461 -17.95 -19.82 51.73
N ILE A 462 -16.71 -19.66 51.24
CA ILE A 462 -15.51 -20.35 51.74
C ILE A 462 -14.36 -19.32 51.74
N ILE A 463 -13.68 -19.21 52.89
CA ILE A 463 -12.50 -18.38 53.21
C ILE A 463 -11.33 -19.33 53.47
N ASN A 464 -10.11 -18.93 53.08
CA ASN A 464 -8.94 -18.94 53.98
C ASN A 464 -7.79 -18.04 53.49
N VAL A 465 -7.04 -17.54 54.47
CA VAL A 465 -6.13 -16.37 54.54
C VAL A 465 -4.75 -16.81 55.07
N TYR A 466 -3.73 -15.94 54.86
CA TYR A 466 -2.49 -15.64 55.63
C TYR A 466 -1.19 -15.73 54.77
N ASP A 467 -0.15 -14.88 54.88
CA ASP A 467 0.25 -13.83 55.83
C ASP A 467 1.40 -12.90 55.28
N ASN A 468 1.39 -11.62 55.68
CA ASN A 468 2.45 -10.67 56.16
C ASN A 468 3.86 -10.51 55.49
N PHE A 469 4.26 -9.30 55.04
CA PHE A 469 4.87 -8.09 55.72
C PHE A 469 6.39 -8.18 56.00
N ASP A 470 7.16 -7.20 55.48
CA ASP A 470 8.02 -6.36 56.33
C ASP A 470 8.38 -5.02 55.67
N THR A 471 8.46 -4.00 56.53
CA THR A 471 8.74 -2.56 56.29
C THR A 471 10.05 -2.22 57.02
N ILE A 472 10.82 -1.19 56.64
CA ILE A 472 11.59 -0.29 57.56
C ILE A 472 12.29 0.87 56.79
N PHE A 473 12.38 2.00 57.51
CA PHE A 473 12.77 3.40 57.24
C PHE A 473 14.27 3.75 57.02
N TYR A 474 14.54 4.92 56.38
CA TYR A 474 15.31 6.14 56.82
C TYR A 474 15.70 6.98 55.57
N ILE A 475 15.33 8.27 55.33
CA ILE A 475 15.60 9.60 55.94
C ILE A 475 17.07 10.08 55.94
N ASN A 476 17.33 11.12 55.10
CA ASN A 476 18.35 12.22 55.16
C ASN A 476 19.85 11.86 55.11
N THR A 477 20.79 12.65 54.56
CA THR A 477 20.85 14.09 54.23
C THR A 477 22.09 14.35 53.33
N ARG A 478 21.96 15.29 52.39
CA ARG A 478 22.89 16.39 52.04
C ARG A 478 24.38 16.14 51.66
N ALA A 479 24.67 16.63 50.45
CA ALA A 479 25.61 17.70 50.08
C ALA A 479 27.11 17.40 49.88
N ALA A 480 27.58 17.66 48.64
CA ALA A 480 28.66 18.60 48.28
C ALA A 480 28.99 18.38 46.78
N ARG A 481 28.55 19.21 45.83
CA ARG A 481 29.23 20.43 45.34
C ARG A 481 30.76 20.25 45.22
N ILE A 482 31.25 19.94 44.01
CA ILE A 482 32.61 20.31 43.60
C ILE A 482 32.55 20.96 42.22
N THR A 483 32.97 22.22 42.24
CA THR A 483 33.20 23.16 41.16
C THR A 483 34.40 22.72 40.32
N VAL A 484 34.29 22.81 38.99
CA VAL A 484 35.46 22.82 38.11
C VAL A 484 35.72 24.27 37.73
N THR A 485 36.87 24.81 38.12
CA THR A 485 37.46 25.98 37.48
C THR A 485 38.97 25.80 37.29
N ALA A 486 39.35 26.17 36.08
CA ALA A 486 40.64 26.17 35.39
C ALA A 486 41.92 26.46 36.20
N GLY A 487 43.05 25.94 35.71
CA GLY A 487 44.38 26.37 36.11
C GLY A 487 45.51 25.64 35.39
N ASP A 488 46.13 26.35 34.46
CA ASP A 488 47.24 26.01 33.57
C ASP A 488 48.49 25.32 34.14
N ALA A 489 49.13 24.57 33.21
CA ALA A 489 50.55 24.53 32.87
C ALA A 489 51.65 24.31 33.94
N ALA A 490 52.43 23.26 33.63
CA ALA A 490 53.88 23.18 33.65
C ALA A 490 54.65 22.82 34.94
N SER A 491 55.68 21.99 34.69
CA SER A 491 56.92 21.75 35.45
C SER A 491 57.01 20.56 36.43
N LEU A 492 57.80 19.57 35.99
CA LEU A 492 58.74 18.73 36.76
C LEU A 492 59.64 19.58 37.71
N PRO A 493 60.46 19.05 38.68
CA PRO A 493 60.67 17.65 39.11
C PRO A 493 60.85 17.43 40.66
N ALA A 494 61.01 16.14 41.04
CA ALA A 494 61.92 15.59 42.06
C ALA A 494 61.61 15.57 43.58
N LEU A 495 61.91 14.39 44.13
CA LEU A 495 62.52 14.05 45.44
C LEU A 495 61.64 13.81 46.70
N SER A 496 61.44 12.51 46.94
CA SER A 496 61.84 11.74 48.14
C SER A 496 61.24 11.99 49.54
N THR A 497 60.74 10.88 50.11
CA THR A 497 60.86 10.40 51.51
C THR A 497 60.13 11.20 52.62
N ARG A 498 59.50 10.63 53.66
CA ARG A 498 59.40 9.26 54.24
C ARG A 498 58.36 9.30 55.40
N LEU A 499 57.88 8.10 55.79
CA LEU A 499 57.33 7.65 57.09
C LEU A 499 55.88 8.04 57.49
N ALA A 500 55.11 7.21 58.18
CA ALA A 500 54.99 5.76 58.38
C ALA A 500 53.79 5.50 59.32
N GLY A 501 53.20 4.30 59.24
CA GLY A 501 52.26 3.70 60.21
C GLY A 501 50.79 3.72 59.73
N ASP A 502 49.99 2.67 59.84
CA ASP A 502 50.14 1.32 60.37
C ASP A 502 49.07 0.41 59.69
N LEU A 503 49.36 -0.89 59.67
CA LEU A 503 48.66 -2.01 59.01
C LEU A 503 47.21 -2.26 59.48
N GLU A 504 46.35 -2.78 58.59
CA GLU A 504 45.93 -4.21 58.59
C GLU A 504 45.16 -4.63 57.32
N ASP A 505 45.40 -5.88 56.92
CA ASP A 505 45.15 -6.52 55.63
C ASP A 505 43.71 -7.02 55.41
N SER A 506 43.16 -6.80 54.21
CA SER A 506 42.63 -7.88 53.37
C SER A 506 42.34 -7.40 51.94
N GLN A 507 42.77 -8.19 50.95
CA GLN A 507 42.54 -8.09 49.50
C GLN A 507 43.53 -7.26 48.67
N LEU A 508 44.68 -7.86 48.35
CA LEU A 508 45.36 -7.62 47.08
C LEU A 508 46.11 -8.88 46.64
N GLY A 509 45.59 -9.54 45.60
CA GLY A 509 46.23 -10.66 44.93
C GLY A 509 46.28 -10.39 43.42
N ALA A 510 47.46 -10.57 42.85
CA ALA A 510 47.82 -10.44 41.43
C ALA A 510 48.04 -9.01 40.90
N ILE A 511 49.29 -8.52 41.03
CA ILE A 511 50.15 -7.98 39.96
C ILE A 511 51.55 -7.83 40.58
N GLN A 512 52.44 -8.81 40.35
CA GLN A 512 53.91 -8.66 40.27
C GLN A 512 54.59 -10.05 40.25
N GLN A 513 54.89 -10.54 39.06
CA GLN A 513 56.04 -11.44 38.82
C GLN A 513 56.31 -11.42 37.32
N PHE A 514 57.43 -10.81 36.90
CA PHE A 514 58.32 -11.30 35.83
C PHE A 514 59.42 -10.27 35.58
N LYS A 515 60.49 -10.34 36.38
CA LYS A 515 61.81 -9.81 36.00
C LYS A 515 62.91 -10.49 36.83
N SER A 516 63.45 -11.58 36.28
CA SER A 516 64.86 -12.04 36.34
C SER A 516 64.94 -13.57 36.32
N MET A 517 65.54 -14.17 35.30
CA MET A 517 66.69 -15.06 35.50
C MET A 517 67.34 -15.47 34.17
N ASP A 518 68.60 -15.83 34.33
CA ASP A 518 69.71 -15.80 33.40
C ASP A 518 69.82 -16.95 32.40
N SER A 519 70.58 -16.62 31.36
CA SER A 519 71.53 -17.44 30.60
C SER A 519 71.88 -18.85 31.11
N SER A 520 71.73 -19.86 30.24
CA SER A 520 72.80 -20.75 29.74
C SER A 520 72.25 -22.04 29.09
N SER A 521 72.63 -22.30 27.83
CA SER A 521 73.28 -23.55 27.37
C SER A 521 73.13 -23.75 25.85
N ASN A 522 74.24 -24.13 25.23
CA ASN A 522 74.44 -24.44 23.81
C ASN A 522 73.57 -25.60 23.30
N THR A 523 73.09 -25.57 22.05
CA THR A 523 73.63 -26.40 20.92
C THR A 523 72.84 -26.23 19.59
N THR A 524 73.58 -25.85 18.54
CA THR A 524 73.54 -26.24 17.10
C THR A 524 72.27 -26.12 16.22
N ASN A 525 72.36 -25.18 15.26
CA ASN A 525 72.01 -25.24 13.82
C ASN A 525 70.68 -25.89 13.37
N SER A 526 69.70 -25.07 12.99
CA SER A 526 69.25 -24.92 11.59
C SER A 526 68.35 -23.69 11.45
N SER A 527 68.76 -22.75 10.62
CA SER A 527 68.06 -21.50 10.31
C SER A 527 66.91 -21.70 9.32
N GLN A 528 65.68 -21.41 9.72
CA GLN A 528 64.62 -20.90 8.86
C GLN A 528 63.94 -19.74 9.59
N PHE A 529 64.05 -18.54 9.03
CA PHE A 529 63.46 -17.32 9.56
C PHE A 529 61.93 -17.42 9.48
N ALA A 530 61.26 -17.49 10.63
CA ALA A 530 59.83 -17.23 10.78
C ALA A 530 59.61 -15.71 10.97
N PRO A 531 58.48 -15.15 10.50
CA PRO A 531 58.20 -13.71 10.57
C PRO A 531 58.09 -13.24 12.03
N GLU A 532 58.76 -12.14 12.35
CA GLU A 532 58.75 -11.51 13.67
C GLU A 532 57.62 -10.48 13.70
N VAL A 533 56.38 -10.96 13.93
CA VAL A 533 55.18 -10.12 14.05
C VAL A 533 55.20 -9.43 15.41
N TYR A 534 55.41 -8.11 15.45
CA TYR A 534 55.14 -7.28 16.62
C TYR A 534 53.62 -7.05 16.75
N GLY A 535 52.86 -8.09 17.09
CA GLY A 535 51.45 -8.00 17.38
C GLY A 535 51.24 -7.62 18.84
N THR A 536 51.02 -6.34 19.13
CA THR A 536 50.51 -5.95 20.46
C THR A 536 48.99 -5.95 20.36
N VAL A 537 48.35 -7.02 20.86
CA VAL A 537 46.89 -7.05 21.02
C VAL A 537 46.55 -6.14 22.20
N LEU A 538 46.22 -4.89 21.90
CA LEU A 538 45.64 -3.96 22.87
C LEU A 538 44.15 -4.27 22.97
N THR A 539 43.82 -5.20 23.85
CA THR A 539 42.44 -5.39 24.30
C THR A 539 42.09 -4.16 25.15
N VAL A 540 41.33 -3.22 24.60
CA VAL A 540 40.81 -2.08 25.36
C VAL A 540 39.37 -2.44 25.74
N PRO A 541 39.09 -2.80 27.01
CA PRO A 541 37.72 -2.84 27.49
C PRO A 541 37.20 -1.40 27.45
N HIS A 542 36.13 -1.14 26.69
CA HIS A 542 35.44 0.13 26.78
C HIS A 542 34.46 0.05 27.95
N ASP A 543 34.67 0.83 29.02
CA ASP A 543 33.88 0.81 30.26
C ASP A 543 32.44 1.41 30.14
N HIS A 544 31.81 1.31 28.98
CA HIS A 544 30.40 1.67 28.78
C HIS A 544 29.68 0.55 28.04
N VAL A 545 28.68 -0.05 28.71
CA VAL A 545 27.61 -0.99 28.27
C VAL A 545 27.58 -1.34 26.76
N GLY A 546 28.61 -2.00 26.25
CA GLY A 546 28.79 -2.20 24.81
C GLY A 546 29.60 -3.46 24.49
N THR A 547 29.32 -4.04 23.33
CA THR A 547 29.93 -5.26 22.80
C THR A 547 31.45 -5.21 22.80
N PRO A 548 32.15 -6.32 23.13
CA PRO A 548 33.61 -6.37 23.11
C PRO A 548 34.13 -6.12 21.68
N LEU A 549 34.83 -4.99 21.52
CA LEU A 549 35.48 -4.62 20.26
C LEU A 549 36.92 -5.16 20.25
N TYR A 550 37.21 -6.13 19.38
CA TYR A 550 38.56 -6.65 19.24
C TYR A 550 39.29 -5.89 18.13
N THR A 551 40.28 -5.10 18.54
CA THR A 551 41.08 -4.28 17.62
C THR A 551 42.52 -4.78 17.62
N SER A 552 43.02 -5.16 16.45
CA SER A 552 44.43 -5.55 16.27
C SER A 552 45.15 -4.53 15.41
N LEU A 553 46.25 -3.97 15.94
CA LEU A 553 47.13 -3.08 15.22
C LEU A 553 48.19 -3.91 14.47
N LEU A 554 48.26 -3.75 13.15
CA LEU A 554 49.15 -4.52 12.29
C LEU A 554 50.18 -3.61 11.63
N ARG A 555 51.46 -4.01 11.73
CA ARG A 555 52.58 -3.34 11.06
C ARG A 555 53.30 -4.35 10.17
N ALA A 556 53.26 -4.13 8.86
CA ALA A 556 54.03 -4.93 7.92
C ALA A 556 55.52 -4.55 7.98
N GLY A 557 56.40 -5.54 8.12
CA GLY A 557 57.84 -5.33 8.03
C GLY A 557 58.28 -5.01 6.59
N PRO A 558 59.26 -4.12 6.37
CA PRO A 558 59.62 -3.62 5.03
C PRO A 558 60.19 -4.67 4.05
N ASN A 559 60.44 -5.91 4.48
CA ASN A 559 61.08 -6.96 3.68
C ASN A 559 60.28 -8.28 3.58
N GLU A 560 59.01 -8.30 3.99
CA GLU A 560 58.19 -9.53 3.94
C GLU A 560 57.35 -9.59 2.65
N THR A 561 57.85 -10.28 1.63
CA THR A 561 57.09 -10.67 0.43
C THR A 561 56.51 -12.09 0.53
N GLY A 562 56.60 -12.73 1.70
CA GLY A 562 56.04 -14.05 1.95
C GLY A 562 54.52 -14.03 2.06
N ALA A 563 53.86 -15.07 1.53
CA ALA A 563 52.42 -15.32 1.64
C ALA A 563 52.00 -15.66 3.08
N GLY A 564 52.11 -14.69 3.98
CA GLY A 564 51.65 -14.79 5.37
C GLY A 564 50.15 -14.56 5.50
N SER A 565 49.59 -14.98 6.62
CA SER A 565 48.24 -14.60 7.04
C SER A 565 48.24 -14.26 8.52
N ILE A 566 47.36 -13.35 8.91
CA ILE A 566 47.16 -12.92 10.29
C ILE A 566 45.83 -13.47 10.75
N GLN A 567 45.82 -14.10 11.93
CA GLN A 567 44.62 -14.69 12.52
C GLN A 567 44.12 -13.80 13.66
N VAL A 568 42.84 -13.43 13.61
CA VAL A 568 42.13 -12.67 14.65
C VAL A 568 40.98 -13.53 15.14
N SER A 569 40.96 -13.86 16.44
CA SER A 569 39.88 -14.63 17.06
C SER A 569 38.95 -13.69 17.83
N VAL A 570 37.65 -13.84 17.63
CA VAL A 570 36.59 -13.10 18.33
C VAL A 570 35.53 -14.09 18.79
N GLY A 571 35.48 -14.35 20.10
CA GLY A 571 34.74 -15.51 20.62
C GLY A 571 35.23 -16.80 19.96
N ASP A 572 34.29 -17.61 19.47
CA ASP A 572 34.55 -18.84 18.71
C ASP A 572 34.73 -18.60 17.20
N SER A 573 34.64 -17.34 16.74
CA SER A 573 34.85 -16.98 15.34
C SER A 573 36.33 -16.69 15.06
N LEU A 574 36.82 -17.15 13.91
CA LEU A 574 38.22 -16.97 13.47
C LEU A 574 38.27 -16.24 12.12
N VAL A 575 38.93 -15.09 12.07
CA VAL A 575 39.15 -14.30 10.86
C VAL A 575 40.62 -14.39 10.43
N VAL A 576 40.87 -14.82 9.20
CA VAL A 576 42.20 -15.01 8.59
C VAL A 576 42.40 -13.98 7.48
N VAL A 577 43.32 -13.05 7.71
CA VAL A 577 43.58 -11.90 6.85
C VAL A 577 44.90 -12.11 6.11
N PRO A 578 44.92 -12.19 4.77
CA PRO A 578 46.15 -12.33 4.00
C PRO A 578 47.07 -11.11 4.15
N THR A 579 48.38 -11.31 4.36
CA THR A 579 49.33 -10.19 4.44
C THR A 579 49.47 -9.42 3.13
N ALA A 580 49.11 -10.05 2.00
CA ALA A 580 49.06 -9.42 0.68
C ALA A 580 48.10 -8.22 0.60
N LEU A 581 47.13 -8.09 1.51
CA LEU A 581 46.26 -6.90 1.57
C LEU A 581 47.03 -5.64 1.98
N PHE A 582 48.16 -5.78 2.67
CA PHE A 582 48.95 -4.66 3.16
C PHE A 582 50.10 -4.27 2.23
N THR A 583 50.49 -5.16 1.30
CA THR A 583 51.64 -4.91 0.42
C THR A 583 51.32 -4.00 -0.76
N SER A 584 50.04 -3.79 -1.09
CA SER A 584 49.63 -2.85 -2.16
C SER A 584 49.41 -1.41 -1.69
N ALA A 585 49.39 -1.14 -0.39
CA ALA A 585 49.19 0.20 0.16
C ALA A 585 50.53 0.96 0.17
N VAL A 586 50.60 2.08 -0.56
CA VAL A 586 51.84 2.72 -1.04
C VAL A 586 52.75 3.33 0.04
N ARG A 587 52.46 3.22 1.36
CA ARG A 587 53.41 3.59 2.44
C ARG A 587 53.26 2.70 3.69
N PRO A 588 54.36 2.36 4.39
CA PRO A 588 54.41 1.30 5.39
C PRO A 588 54.03 1.84 6.78
N GLU A 589 52.79 2.27 6.97
CA GLU A 589 52.38 2.80 8.25
C GLU A 589 50.98 2.26 8.59
N TYR A 590 50.93 1.40 9.61
CA TYR A 590 49.80 0.81 10.36
C TYR A 590 48.43 0.60 9.69
N ALA A 591 47.93 -0.63 9.74
CA ALA A 591 46.52 -0.96 9.48
C ALA A 591 45.86 -1.47 10.77
N VAL A 592 44.60 -1.07 10.98
CA VAL A 592 43.79 -1.49 12.12
C VAL A 592 42.66 -2.35 11.63
N ILE A 593 42.61 -3.59 12.11
CA ILE A 593 41.49 -4.51 11.89
C ILE A 593 40.65 -4.54 13.15
N SER A 594 39.37 -4.22 12.97
CA SER A 594 38.35 -4.31 13.98
C SER A 594 37.38 -5.41 13.60
N VAL A 595 37.31 -6.44 14.44
CA VAL A 595 36.30 -7.49 14.33
C VAL A 595 35.44 -7.39 15.58
N SER A 596 34.15 -7.20 15.39
CA SER A 596 33.18 -7.21 16.48
C SER A 596 32.16 -8.30 16.25
N ASP A 597 31.91 -9.09 17.30
CA ASP A 597 30.70 -9.89 17.36
C ASP A 597 29.54 -8.89 17.45
N ALA A 598 28.66 -8.89 16.45
CA ALA A 598 27.50 -8.02 16.49
C ALA A 598 26.49 -8.67 17.43
N GLN A 599 26.73 -8.59 18.75
CA GLN A 599 25.64 -8.66 19.72
C GLN A 599 24.89 -7.34 19.61
N PRO A 600 23.78 -7.28 18.88
CA PRO A 600 23.17 -6.00 18.59
C PRO A 600 22.50 -5.52 19.89
N GLY A 601 22.52 -4.21 20.14
CA GLY A 601 21.44 -3.63 20.94
C GLY A 601 20.10 -4.05 20.34
N ASP A 602 19.10 -4.29 21.19
CA ASP A 602 17.87 -5.03 20.87
C ASP A 602 17.19 -4.64 19.54
N GLU A 603 17.33 -3.39 19.08
CA GLU A 603 16.74 -2.87 17.83
C GLU A 603 17.34 -3.44 16.54
N ILE A 604 18.66 -3.53 16.40
CA ILE A 604 19.30 -3.95 15.13
C ILE A 604 19.12 -5.46 14.91
N SER A 605 19.07 -6.26 15.98
CA SER A 605 18.78 -7.70 15.91
C SER A 605 17.37 -7.97 15.36
N GLU A 606 16.41 -7.15 15.77
CA GLU A 606 15.02 -7.31 15.32
C GLU A 606 14.89 -7.00 13.83
N VAL A 607 15.54 -5.94 13.34
CA VAL A 607 15.57 -5.57 11.92
C VAL A 607 16.26 -6.64 11.07
N LEU A 608 17.45 -7.10 11.48
CA LEU A 608 18.22 -8.11 10.74
C LEU A 608 17.50 -9.47 10.68
N SER A 609 16.82 -9.85 11.77
CA SER A 609 16.05 -11.09 11.85
C SER A 609 14.68 -10.99 11.12
N ALA A 610 14.09 -9.79 11.06
CA ALA A 610 12.88 -9.54 10.29
C ALA A 610 13.14 -9.64 8.78
N SER A 611 14.26 -9.08 8.30
CA SER A 611 14.67 -9.18 6.89
C SER A 611 14.95 -10.63 6.46
N THR A 612 15.50 -11.47 7.34
CA THR A 612 15.67 -12.90 7.05
C THR A 612 14.32 -13.63 6.92
N ARG A 613 13.35 -13.32 7.79
CA ARG A 613 11.99 -13.90 7.68
C ARG A 613 11.29 -13.53 6.38
N ALA A 614 11.49 -12.30 5.88
CA ALA A 614 10.92 -11.86 4.62
C ALA A 614 11.47 -12.61 3.41
N SER A 615 12.74 -13.05 3.46
CA SER A 615 13.39 -13.82 2.38
C SER A 615 13.22 -15.34 2.49
N GLY A 616 12.58 -15.84 3.57
CA GLY A 616 12.41 -17.28 3.81
C GLY A 616 13.69 -18.00 4.25
N ASN A 617 14.72 -17.23 4.63
CA ASN A 617 16.00 -17.71 5.12
C ASN A 617 16.06 -17.54 6.64
N VAL A 618 16.71 -18.47 7.34
CA VAL A 618 16.91 -18.38 8.80
C VAL A 618 18.41 -18.23 9.07
N LEU A 619 18.78 -17.27 9.92
CA LEU A 619 20.17 -17.10 10.37
C LEU A 619 20.63 -18.35 11.14
N ALA A 620 21.68 -19.01 10.64
CA ALA A 620 22.31 -20.18 11.25
C ALA A 620 23.38 -19.77 12.29
N THR A 621 23.95 -18.58 12.13
CA THR A 621 25.06 -18.05 12.93
C THR A 621 24.71 -16.67 13.49
N GLN A 622 25.43 -16.25 14.55
CA GLN A 622 25.44 -14.84 14.94
C GLN A 622 26.18 -14.00 13.87
N PRO A 623 25.72 -12.77 13.56
CA PRO A 623 26.40 -11.91 12.61
C PRO A 623 27.74 -11.39 13.15
N ILE A 624 28.77 -11.34 12.31
CA ILE A 624 30.07 -10.73 12.63
C ILE A 624 30.32 -9.51 11.75
N SER A 625 30.85 -8.43 12.32
CA SER A 625 31.28 -7.25 11.53
C SER A 625 32.78 -7.24 11.37
N ILE A 626 33.25 -7.09 10.13
CA ILE A 626 34.68 -6.98 9.82
C ILE A 626 34.94 -5.61 9.22
N LYS A 627 35.67 -4.76 9.96
CA LYS A 627 36.07 -3.41 9.53
C LYS A 627 37.60 -3.31 9.42
N LEU A 628 38.07 -2.73 8.32
CA LEU A 628 39.48 -2.44 8.08
C LEU A 628 39.63 -0.92 7.93
N SER A 629 40.50 -0.33 8.76
CA SER A 629 40.82 1.08 8.71
C SER A 629 42.32 1.29 8.56
N ILE A 630 42.69 2.27 7.73
CA ILE A 630 44.08 2.72 7.55
C ILE A 630 44.08 4.21 7.82
N TRP A 631 44.79 4.63 8.88
CA TRP A 631 44.97 6.06 9.21
C TRP A 631 43.68 6.89 9.12
N GLU A 632 42.69 6.56 9.96
CA GLU A 632 41.37 7.21 10.07
C GLU A 632 40.44 7.06 8.84
N ARG A 633 40.90 6.49 7.73
CA ARG A 633 40.03 6.19 6.59
C ARG A 633 39.57 4.73 6.63
N SER A 634 38.26 4.52 6.63
CA SER A 634 37.70 3.20 6.36
C SER A 634 37.97 2.83 4.90
N ILE A 635 38.41 1.61 4.66
CA ILE A 635 38.51 1.11 3.30
C ILE A 635 37.11 0.65 2.89
N ASN A 636 36.43 1.44 2.07
CA ASN A 636 35.15 1.05 1.50
C ASN A 636 35.41 0.53 0.07
N GLY A 637 35.08 -0.73 -0.22
CA GLY A 637 35.21 -1.32 -1.55
C GLY A 637 35.67 -2.78 -1.58
N THR A 638 35.90 -3.30 -2.78
CA THR A 638 36.41 -4.66 -3.02
C THR A 638 37.91 -4.75 -2.74
N LEU A 639 38.28 -5.74 -1.95
CA LEU A 639 39.64 -6.12 -1.60
C LEU A 639 40.29 -6.94 -2.74
N ASN A 640 41.59 -6.71 -2.95
CA ASN A 640 42.38 -7.42 -3.98
C ASN A 640 42.67 -8.89 -3.63
N ALA A 641 42.47 -9.28 -2.36
CA ALA A 641 42.57 -10.64 -1.87
C ALA A 641 41.39 -10.92 -0.93
N SER A 642 40.91 -12.16 -0.91
CA SER A 642 39.77 -12.51 -0.05
C SER A 642 40.19 -12.72 1.40
N ILE A 643 39.31 -12.34 2.32
CA ILE A 643 39.42 -12.63 3.75
C ILE A 643 38.64 -13.91 4.01
N ASN A 644 39.29 -14.90 4.62
CA ASN A 644 38.63 -16.12 5.04
C ASN A 644 38.22 -15.98 6.49
N PHE A 645 36.99 -16.36 6.84
CA PHE A 645 36.51 -16.33 8.22
C PHE A 645 35.68 -17.57 8.53
N THR A 646 35.66 -17.95 9.80
CA THR A 646 34.95 -19.13 10.29
C THR A 646 34.01 -18.69 11.39
N ILE A 647 32.73 -19.08 11.30
CA ILE A 647 31.68 -18.69 12.27
C ILE A 647 31.05 -19.96 12.86
N PRO A 648 30.82 -20.06 14.18
CA PRO A 648 30.11 -21.17 14.79
C PRO A 648 28.63 -21.16 14.40
N ILE A 649 28.11 -22.33 14.05
CA ILE A 649 26.68 -22.56 13.79
C ILE A 649 25.98 -22.67 15.15
N THR A 650 25.22 -21.63 15.49
CA THR A 650 24.53 -21.54 16.79
C THR A 650 23.32 -22.46 16.90
N GLN A 651 22.74 -22.90 15.76
CA GLN A 651 21.64 -23.85 15.74
C GLN A 651 22.15 -25.28 15.52
N ALA A 652 22.13 -26.09 16.58
CA ALA A 652 22.57 -27.50 16.55
C ALA A 652 21.86 -28.39 15.51
N ASN A 653 20.74 -27.93 14.93
CA ASN A 653 19.93 -28.65 13.94
C ASN A 653 19.99 -28.04 12.52
N ALA A 654 20.92 -27.13 12.23
CA ALA A 654 21.10 -26.60 10.88
C ALA A 654 21.78 -27.62 9.95
N THR A 655 21.06 -28.69 9.60
CA THR A 655 21.52 -29.74 8.65
C THR A 655 21.21 -29.39 7.18
N GLY A 656 20.91 -28.12 6.89
CA GLY A 656 20.59 -27.65 5.53
C GLY A 656 21.82 -27.14 4.77
N ASP A 657 21.59 -26.70 3.53
CA ASP A 657 22.59 -26.00 2.72
C ASP A 657 22.89 -24.63 3.34
N VAL A 658 23.89 -24.58 4.22
CA VAL A 658 24.33 -23.37 4.92
C VAL A 658 25.12 -22.51 3.94
N THR A 659 24.62 -21.32 3.64
CA THR A 659 25.26 -20.38 2.73
C THR A 659 25.71 -19.12 3.46
N CYS A 660 26.96 -18.71 3.24
CA CYS A 660 27.50 -17.47 3.77
C CYS A 660 26.90 -16.27 3.03
N VAL A 661 26.48 -15.26 3.76
CA VAL A 661 25.87 -14.03 3.25
C VAL A 661 26.45 -12.80 3.94
N TYR A 662 26.31 -11.64 3.31
CA TYR A 662 26.60 -10.35 3.89
C TYR A 662 25.35 -9.46 3.89
N TRP A 663 25.34 -8.45 4.75
CA TRP A 663 24.30 -7.43 4.77
C TRP A 663 24.58 -6.37 3.70
N ASP A 664 23.69 -6.25 2.72
CA ASP A 664 23.74 -5.20 1.72
C ASP A 664 22.99 -3.97 2.24
N GLU A 665 23.73 -3.01 2.79
CA GLU A 665 23.19 -1.76 3.33
C GLU A 665 22.40 -0.94 2.29
N GLN A 666 22.69 -1.08 0.99
CA GLN A 666 21.96 -0.36 -0.05
C GLN A 666 20.58 -0.96 -0.33
N GLN A 667 20.43 -2.26 -0.09
CA GLN A 667 19.23 -3.03 -0.42
C GLN A 667 18.46 -3.50 0.82
N ASP A 668 18.98 -3.21 2.02
CA ASP A 668 18.42 -3.59 3.32
C ASP A 668 18.11 -5.10 3.42
N ARG A 669 19.00 -5.93 2.83
CA ARG A 669 18.82 -7.39 2.74
C ARG A 669 20.13 -8.16 2.79
N TRP A 670 20.04 -9.43 3.18
CA TRP A 670 21.13 -10.40 3.06
C TRP A 670 21.39 -10.77 1.60
N SER A 671 22.65 -10.74 1.18
CA SER A 671 23.11 -11.06 -0.17
C SER A 671 24.29 -12.05 -0.12
N SER A 672 24.40 -12.92 -1.13
CA SER A 672 25.54 -13.83 -1.29
C SER A 672 26.60 -13.29 -2.26
N GLN A 673 26.38 -12.12 -2.85
CA GLN A 673 27.27 -11.58 -3.87
C GLN A 673 28.63 -11.17 -3.29
N GLY A 674 29.71 -11.83 -3.70
CA GLY A 674 31.05 -11.54 -3.20
C GLY A 674 31.39 -12.21 -1.86
N VAL A 675 30.52 -13.11 -1.37
CA VAL A 675 30.82 -14.04 -0.27
C VAL A 675 30.67 -15.47 -0.79
N ALA A 676 31.64 -16.32 -0.51
CA ALA A 676 31.63 -17.73 -0.89
C ALA A 676 31.68 -18.62 0.36
N THR A 677 30.82 -19.64 0.42
CA THR A 677 30.96 -20.73 1.40
C THR A 677 32.08 -21.66 0.94
N LEU A 678 33.12 -21.81 1.75
CA LEU A 678 34.25 -22.70 1.47
C LEU A 678 34.00 -24.11 2.02
N SER A 679 33.53 -24.22 3.26
CA SER A 679 33.24 -25.50 3.91
C SER A 679 32.21 -25.35 5.03
N VAL A 680 31.48 -26.43 5.31
CA VAL A 680 30.57 -26.57 6.45
C VAL A 680 30.97 -27.86 7.15
N ALA A 681 31.64 -27.78 8.29
CA ALA A 681 32.16 -28.93 9.01
C ALA A 681 32.26 -28.64 10.51
N ASP A 682 32.07 -29.68 11.33
CA ASP A 682 32.30 -29.65 12.78
C ASP A 682 31.54 -28.55 13.55
N GLY A 683 30.36 -28.15 13.08
CA GLY A 683 29.57 -27.08 13.69
C GLY A 683 30.05 -25.67 13.34
N PHE A 684 30.93 -25.53 12.35
CA PHE A 684 31.42 -24.26 11.84
C PHE A 684 31.14 -24.13 10.35
N VAL A 685 30.95 -22.89 9.91
CA VAL A 685 30.91 -22.51 8.50
C VAL A 685 32.11 -21.64 8.18
N GLN A 686 32.88 -22.05 7.17
CA GLN A 686 33.99 -21.29 6.66
C GLN A 686 33.55 -20.51 5.43
N CYS A 687 33.75 -19.20 5.47
CA CYS A 687 33.36 -18.26 4.44
C CYS A 687 34.60 -17.53 3.88
N SER A 688 34.50 -17.04 2.66
CA SER A 688 35.49 -16.16 2.02
C SER A 688 34.79 -14.93 1.48
N THR A 689 35.31 -13.74 1.73
CA THR A 689 34.74 -12.47 1.23
C THR A 689 35.79 -11.60 0.57
N THR A 690 35.39 -10.84 -0.44
CA THR A 690 36.22 -9.81 -1.08
C THR A 690 35.81 -8.39 -0.67
N HIS A 691 34.92 -8.21 0.29
CA HIS A 691 34.51 -6.88 0.75
C HIS A 691 34.33 -6.88 2.27
N LEU A 692 34.08 -5.71 2.85
CA LEU A 692 33.93 -5.49 4.28
C LEU A 692 32.47 -5.13 4.55
N SER A 693 31.81 -5.87 5.43
CA SER A 693 30.40 -5.68 5.80
C SER A 693 30.11 -6.43 7.11
N LEU A 694 28.82 -6.60 7.41
CA LEU A 694 28.27 -7.56 8.36
C LEU A 694 28.05 -8.91 7.64
N PHE A 695 28.57 -10.00 8.20
CA PHE A 695 28.49 -11.34 7.63
C PHE A 695 27.71 -12.28 8.54
N ALA A 696 26.98 -13.21 7.95
CA ALA A 696 26.33 -14.31 8.67
C ALA A 696 26.24 -15.54 7.75
N ALA A 697 25.76 -16.66 8.26
CA ALA A 697 25.31 -17.76 7.41
C ALA A 697 23.83 -18.00 7.59
N VAL A 698 23.15 -18.37 6.50
CA VAL A 698 21.71 -18.63 6.46
C VAL A 698 21.41 -20.04 5.97
N VAL A 699 20.31 -20.61 6.44
CA VAL A 699 19.72 -21.85 5.92
C VAL A 699 18.49 -21.50 5.08
N ALA A 700 18.41 -22.05 3.87
CA ALA A 700 17.23 -21.94 3.01
C ALA A 700 16.05 -22.76 3.57
N ALA A 701 15.20 -22.16 4.40
CA ALA A 701 14.14 -22.86 5.14
C ALA A 701 12.96 -23.30 4.25
N VAL A 702 12.69 -22.58 3.17
CA VAL A 702 11.56 -22.87 2.26
C VAL A 702 11.77 -24.18 1.49
N VAL A 703 13.01 -24.49 1.09
CA VAL A 703 13.32 -25.73 0.36
C VAL A 703 13.16 -26.93 1.29
N ASN A 704 13.65 -26.87 2.53
CA ASN A 704 13.49 -27.98 3.48
C ASN A 704 12.02 -28.28 3.81
N THR A 705 11.17 -27.25 3.88
CA THR A 705 9.73 -27.43 4.13
C THR A 705 9.03 -28.12 2.95
N LEU A 706 9.46 -27.84 1.71
CA LEU A 706 8.93 -28.50 0.50
C LEU A 706 9.50 -29.92 0.33
N VAL A 707 10.79 -30.13 0.63
CA VAL A 707 11.45 -31.44 0.55
C VAL A 707 10.89 -32.42 1.58
N CYS A 708 10.51 -31.94 2.78
CA CYS A 708 9.85 -32.75 3.80
C CYS A 708 8.32 -32.80 3.67
N SER A 709 7.76 -32.28 2.57
CA SER A 709 6.32 -32.37 2.26
C SER A 709 6.05 -33.50 1.27
N ASN A 710 4.79 -33.96 1.23
CA ASN A 710 4.36 -34.96 0.25
C ASN A 710 4.45 -34.45 -1.20
N ALA A 711 4.68 -33.15 -1.42
CA ALA A 711 4.89 -32.59 -2.75
C ALA A 711 6.02 -33.29 -3.52
N ALA A 712 7.14 -33.59 -2.86
CA ALA A 712 8.26 -34.29 -3.50
C ALA A 712 7.87 -35.70 -3.97
N GLY A 713 7.08 -36.42 -3.17
CA GLY A 713 6.54 -37.73 -3.53
C GLY A 713 5.49 -37.67 -4.64
N ILE A 714 4.55 -36.72 -4.56
CA ILE A 714 3.48 -36.52 -5.53
C ILE A 714 4.03 -36.16 -6.92
N PHE A 715 5.03 -35.29 -6.99
CA PHE A 715 5.64 -34.88 -8.27
C PHE A 715 6.80 -35.79 -8.73
N SER A 716 7.05 -36.90 -8.02
CA SER A 716 8.04 -37.90 -8.44
C SER A 716 7.51 -38.81 -9.54
N VAL A 717 8.43 -39.45 -10.27
CA VAL A 717 8.08 -40.48 -11.26
C VAL A 717 7.33 -41.64 -10.61
N GLN A 718 7.68 -41.99 -9.37
CA GLN A 718 7.03 -43.04 -8.59
C GLN A 718 5.59 -42.68 -8.22
N GLY A 719 5.33 -41.42 -7.86
CA GLY A 719 3.97 -40.92 -7.60
C GLY A 719 3.09 -41.03 -8.84
N LEU A 720 3.61 -40.65 -10.00
CA LEU A 720 2.90 -40.79 -11.28
C LEU A 720 2.69 -42.27 -11.68
N GLN A 721 3.66 -43.15 -11.39
CA GLN A 721 3.51 -44.59 -11.60
C GLN A 721 2.44 -45.20 -10.69
N SER A 722 2.35 -44.75 -9.43
CA SER A 722 1.34 -45.22 -8.47
C SER A 722 -0.08 -44.93 -8.96
N LEU A 723 -0.29 -43.81 -9.67
CA LEU A 723 -1.59 -43.47 -10.28
C LEU A 723 -2.07 -44.53 -11.29
N LEU A 724 -1.16 -45.21 -11.98
CA LEU A 724 -1.50 -46.24 -12.98
C LEU A 724 -1.95 -47.57 -12.33
N GLU A 725 -1.73 -47.74 -11.02
CA GLU A 725 -2.15 -48.93 -10.31
C GLU A 725 -3.65 -48.88 -10.02
N TRP A 726 -4.39 -49.95 -10.28
CA TRP A 726 -5.87 -49.89 -10.23
C TRP A 726 -6.46 -49.93 -8.81
N HIS A 727 -5.67 -50.34 -7.82
CA HIS A 727 -6.18 -50.73 -6.52
C HIS A 727 -6.59 -49.52 -5.64
N TRP A 728 -5.97 -48.35 -5.82
CA TRP A 728 -6.28 -47.16 -5.04
C TRP A 728 -7.64 -46.57 -5.47
N ALA A 729 -7.97 -46.67 -6.77
CA ALA A 729 -9.17 -46.06 -7.35
C ALA A 729 -10.50 -46.61 -6.79
N VAL A 730 -10.47 -47.81 -6.20
CA VAL A 730 -11.64 -48.46 -5.56
C VAL A 730 -11.68 -48.29 -4.04
N ARG A 731 -10.66 -47.67 -3.43
CA ARG A 731 -10.65 -47.37 -1.98
C ARG A 731 -11.67 -46.28 -1.67
N ALA A 732 -12.20 -46.27 -0.44
CA ALA A 732 -13.27 -45.36 -0.05
C ALA A 732 -12.94 -43.86 -0.29
N PRO A 733 -11.73 -43.35 0.02
CA PRO A 733 -11.36 -41.96 -0.28
C PRO A 733 -11.39 -41.62 -1.77
N ALA A 734 -10.89 -42.52 -2.63
CA ALA A 734 -10.96 -42.34 -4.08
C ALA A 734 -12.41 -42.37 -4.60
N LEU A 735 -13.25 -43.28 -4.09
CA LEU A 735 -14.67 -43.30 -4.43
C LEU A 735 -15.38 -41.99 -4.05
N VAL A 736 -15.08 -41.42 -2.88
CA VAL A 736 -15.62 -40.12 -2.48
C VAL A 736 -15.13 -39.01 -3.42
N GLN A 737 -13.87 -39.04 -3.86
CA GLN A 737 -13.35 -38.11 -4.85
C GLN A 737 -14.11 -38.22 -6.19
N TRP A 738 -14.36 -39.43 -6.70
CA TRP A 738 -15.10 -39.65 -7.94
C TRP A 738 -16.55 -39.19 -7.85
N VAL A 739 -17.22 -39.50 -6.74
CA VAL A 739 -18.58 -39.01 -6.46
C VAL A 739 -18.61 -37.49 -6.39
N THR A 740 -17.59 -36.86 -5.79
CA THR A 740 -17.49 -35.40 -5.70
C THR A 740 -17.31 -34.75 -7.08
N LEU A 741 -16.49 -35.33 -7.96
CA LEU A 741 -16.35 -34.88 -9.35
C LEU A 741 -17.69 -35.00 -10.11
N LEU A 742 -18.39 -36.13 -9.94
CA LEU A 742 -19.69 -36.37 -10.58
C LEU A 742 -20.75 -35.36 -10.10
N VAL A 743 -20.83 -35.12 -8.79
CA VAL A 743 -21.73 -34.11 -8.21
C VAL A 743 -21.36 -32.72 -8.73
N GLY A 744 -20.07 -32.39 -8.81
CA GLY A 744 -19.60 -31.13 -9.40
C GLY A 744 -20.04 -30.94 -10.86
N LEU A 745 -19.98 -32.00 -11.68
CA LEU A 745 -20.45 -31.99 -13.06
C LEU A 745 -21.97 -31.79 -13.14
N VAL A 746 -22.75 -32.47 -12.29
CA VAL A 746 -24.21 -32.30 -12.21
C VAL A 746 -24.57 -30.87 -11.80
N LEU A 747 -23.84 -30.28 -10.85
CA LEU A 747 -24.04 -28.89 -10.44
C LEU A 747 -23.71 -27.90 -11.57
N LEU A 748 -22.67 -28.15 -12.36
CA LEU A 748 -22.35 -27.33 -13.54
C LEU A 748 -23.47 -27.38 -14.60
N LEU A 749 -24.04 -28.56 -14.84
CA LEU A 749 -25.19 -28.72 -15.76
C LEU A 749 -26.43 -28.01 -15.22
N ALA A 750 -26.71 -28.12 -13.91
CA ALA A 750 -27.80 -27.40 -13.26
C ALA A 750 -27.59 -25.88 -13.34
N ALA A 751 -26.37 -25.40 -13.12
CA ALA A 751 -26.02 -23.99 -13.22
C ALA A 751 -26.18 -23.46 -14.66
N LYS A 752 -25.82 -24.25 -15.67
CA LYS A 752 -26.08 -23.94 -17.08
C LYS A 752 -27.56 -23.82 -17.38
N HIS A 753 -28.38 -24.74 -16.86
CA HIS A 753 -29.83 -24.67 -17.01
C HIS A 753 -30.43 -23.44 -16.32
N MET A 754 -29.88 -23.05 -15.17
CA MET A 754 -30.25 -21.80 -14.51
C MET A 754 -29.87 -20.59 -15.36
N ASP A 755 -28.68 -20.55 -15.97
CA ASP A 755 -28.26 -19.45 -16.83
C ASP A 755 -29.21 -19.24 -18.01
N LEU A 756 -29.65 -20.33 -18.66
CA LEU A 756 -30.63 -20.25 -19.75
C LEU A 756 -31.94 -19.60 -19.30
N ARG A 757 -32.49 -20.01 -18.15
CA ARG A 757 -33.70 -19.40 -17.58
C ARG A 757 -33.52 -17.94 -17.15
N HIS A 758 -32.31 -17.56 -16.74
CA HIS A 758 -32.04 -16.17 -16.37
C HIS A 758 -31.93 -15.28 -17.61
N MET A 759 -31.34 -15.77 -18.70
CA MET A 759 -31.28 -15.05 -19.98
C MET A 759 -32.68 -14.77 -20.51
N GLU A 760 -33.59 -15.75 -20.49
CA GLU A 760 -35.00 -15.55 -20.90
C GLU A 760 -35.70 -14.43 -20.12
N ARG A 761 -35.38 -14.26 -18.82
CA ARG A 761 -35.94 -13.18 -17.99
C ARG A 761 -35.31 -11.83 -18.26
N VAL A 762 -34.02 -11.80 -18.60
CA VAL A 762 -33.31 -10.56 -18.93
C VAL A 762 -33.75 -10.05 -20.29
N ASP A 763 -33.93 -10.94 -21.28
CA ASP A 763 -34.41 -10.58 -22.62
C ASP A 763 -35.86 -10.05 -22.58
N ALA A 764 -36.69 -10.53 -21.65
CA ALA A 764 -38.04 -10.01 -21.43
C ALA A 764 -38.08 -8.60 -20.82
N LEU A 765 -36.97 -8.12 -20.26
CA LEU A 765 -36.82 -6.77 -19.72
C LEU A 765 -36.15 -5.91 -20.80
N ASP A 766 -36.97 -5.45 -21.74
CA ASP A 766 -36.65 -4.70 -22.97
C ASP A 766 -35.98 -3.33 -22.68
N PHE A 767 -34.79 -3.37 -22.09
CA PHE A 767 -34.01 -2.20 -21.71
C PHE A 767 -32.70 -2.21 -22.47
N SER A 768 -32.37 -1.06 -23.06
CA SER A 768 -31.08 -0.76 -23.68
C SER A 768 -29.95 -0.88 -22.64
N THR A 769 -29.53 -2.11 -22.39
CA THR A 769 -28.57 -2.54 -21.37
C THR A 769 -27.15 -2.07 -21.67
N SER A 770 -26.87 -1.63 -22.90
CA SER A 770 -25.54 -1.18 -23.34
C SER A 770 -25.02 -0.01 -22.51
N LYS A 771 -25.85 0.99 -22.19
CA LYS A 771 -25.41 2.16 -21.40
C LYS A 771 -25.20 1.87 -19.92
N PHE A 772 -25.78 0.81 -19.37
CA PHE A 772 -25.68 0.51 -17.94
C PHE A 772 -24.32 -0.11 -17.57
N PHE A 773 -23.69 -0.87 -18.47
CA PHE A 773 -22.42 -1.53 -18.18
C PHE A 773 -21.23 -0.56 -18.13
N ASP A 774 -21.31 0.57 -18.83
CA ASP A 774 -20.25 1.60 -18.84
C ASP A 774 -20.23 2.45 -17.55
N LEU A 775 -21.27 2.37 -16.71
CA LEU A 775 -21.46 3.14 -15.46
C LEU A 775 -20.94 2.43 -14.18
N LEU A 776 -20.16 1.38 -14.33
CA LEU A 776 -19.63 0.61 -13.20
C LEU A 776 -18.25 1.16 -12.74
N ASP A 777 -18.27 2.13 -11.82
CA ASP A 777 -17.06 2.66 -11.16
C ASP A 777 -16.14 1.58 -10.54
N PRO A 778 -14.83 1.90 -10.36
CA PRO A 778 -13.84 1.04 -9.72
C PRO A 778 -14.20 0.63 -8.28
N PRO A 779 -13.64 -0.50 -7.81
CA PRO A 779 -14.01 -1.17 -6.56
C PRO A 779 -13.66 -0.39 -5.27
N GLU A 780 -12.89 0.69 -5.33
CA GLU A 780 -12.37 1.39 -4.13
C GLU A 780 -13.46 2.05 -3.27
N ARG A 781 -14.55 2.56 -3.85
CA ARG A 781 -15.64 3.19 -3.09
C ARG A 781 -16.53 2.19 -2.31
N TYR A 782 -16.31 0.89 -2.45
CA TYR A 782 -17.17 -0.14 -1.84
C TYR A 782 -16.79 -0.51 -0.41
N PHE A 783 -15.56 -0.25 0.04
CA PHE A 783 -15.05 -0.81 1.29
C PHE A 783 -15.66 -0.17 2.56
N LEU A 784 -15.86 1.16 2.57
CA LEU A 784 -16.36 1.86 3.77
C LEU A 784 -17.87 1.66 4.01
N GLY A 785 -18.66 1.44 2.95
CA GLY A 785 -20.10 1.13 3.07
C GLY A 785 -20.40 -0.33 3.43
N ALA A 786 -19.43 -1.24 3.35
CA ALA A 786 -19.60 -2.68 3.56
C ALA A 786 -19.66 -3.10 5.04
N LEU A 787 -19.28 -2.19 5.96
CA LEU A 787 -19.25 -2.47 7.40
C LEU A 787 -20.64 -2.41 8.06
N HIS A 788 -21.64 -1.78 7.44
CA HIS A 788 -22.99 -1.74 8.03
C HIS A 788 -23.72 -3.09 7.78
N PRO A 789 -23.97 -3.91 8.82
CA PRO A 789 -24.48 -5.28 8.67
C PRO A 789 -25.86 -5.31 7.97
N THR A 790 -26.74 -4.36 8.29
CA THR A 790 -28.07 -4.25 7.66
C THR A 790 -27.97 -3.94 6.16
N ARG A 791 -27.04 -3.07 5.75
CA ARG A 791 -26.84 -2.71 4.34
C ARG A 791 -26.27 -3.89 3.57
N ARG A 792 -25.31 -4.60 4.18
CA ARG A 792 -24.73 -5.82 3.60
C ARG A 792 -25.78 -6.89 3.40
N VAL A 793 -26.62 -7.17 4.40
CA VAL A 793 -27.69 -8.16 4.26
C VAL A 793 -28.71 -7.73 3.21
N ALA A 794 -29.19 -6.48 3.25
CA ALA A 794 -30.13 -5.97 2.25
C ALA A 794 -29.55 -6.07 0.83
N SER A 795 -28.29 -5.66 0.64
CA SER A 795 -27.60 -5.74 -0.65
C SER A 795 -27.46 -7.18 -1.14
N GLN A 796 -27.10 -8.13 -0.27
CA GLN A 796 -26.96 -9.54 -0.66
C GLN A 796 -28.32 -10.22 -0.92
N LEU A 797 -29.35 -9.90 -0.14
CA LEU A 797 -30.72 -10.37 -0.39
C LEU A 797 -31.23 -9.89 -1.74
N LEU A 798 -31.05 -8.59 -2.04
CA LEU A 798 -31.42 -8.02 -3.32
C LEU A 798 -30.61 -8.63 -4.46
N LYS A 799 -29.30 -8.76 -4.30
CA LYS A 799 -28.44 -9.40 -5.31
C LYS A 799 -28.88 -10.83 -5.60
N ARG A 800 -29.36 -11.56 -4.59
CA ARG A 800 -29.92 -12.91 -4.74
C ARG A 800 -31.30 -12.93 -5.40
N SER A 801 -32.17 -11.97 -5.12
CA SER A 801 -33.54 -11.98 -5.66
C SER A 801 -33.63 -11.40 -7.07
N ILE A 802 -32.89 -10.31 -7.32
CA ILE A 802 -33.01 -9.50 -8.54
C ILE A 802 -31.69 -9.32 -9.29
N GLY A 803 -30.56 -9.80 -8.77
CA GLY A 803 -29.25 -9.68 -9.44
C GLY A 803 -28.54 -8.34 -9.24
N LEU A 804 -29.18 -7.38 -8.57
CA LEU A 804 -28.65 -6.03 -8.28
C LEU A 804 -28.55 -5.81 -6.77
N GLY A 805 -27.42 -5.26 -6.31
CA GLY A 805 -27.27 -4.84 -4.92
C GLY A 805 -27.87 -3.45 -4.67
N THR A 806 -27.86 -3.00 -3.41
CA THR A 806 -28.38 -1.66 -3.05
C THR A 806 -27.57 -0.53 -3.69
N GLY A 807 -26.27 -0.74 -3.94
CA GLY A 807 -25.40 0.26 -4.55
C GLY A 807 -25.73 0.44 -6.03
N GLU A 808 -25.87 -0.67 -6.76
CA GLU A 808 -26.24 -0.69 -8.17
C GLU A 808 -27.64 -0.10 -8.39
N LEU A 809 -28.61 -0.41 -7.52
CA LEU A 809 -29.93 0.22 -7.57
C LEU A 809 -29.85 1.74 -7.35
N ASN A 810 -29.08 2.21 -6.38
CA ASN A 810 -28.97 3.65 -6.13
C ASN A 810 -28.33 4.40 -7.33
N ARG A 811 -27.39 3.78 -8.03
CA ARG A 811 -26.83 4.34 -9.28
C ARG A 811 -27.85 4.32 -10.40
N LEU A 812 -28.56 3.21 -10.56
CA LEU A 812 -29.66 3.11 -11.53
C LEU A 812 -30.69 4.22 -11.28
N ARG A 813 -30.96 4.55 -10.02
CA ARG A 813 -31.80 5.70 -9.63
C ARG A 813 -31.26 7.03 -10.09
N GLN A 814 -29.96 7.28 -9.91
CA GLN A 814 -29.32 8.53 -10.31
C GLN A 814 -29.39 8.73 -11.83
N VAL A 815 -29.25 7.66 -12.61
CA VAL A 815 -29.21 7.74 -14.09
C VAL A 815 -30.60 7.70 -14.72
N SER A 816 -31.49 6.84 -14.21
CA SER A 816 -32.78 6.52 -14.85
C SER A 816 -34.01 6.80 -13.98
N GLY A 817 -33.81 7.33 -12.78
CA GLY A 817 -34.88 7.49 -11.79
C GLY A 817 -35.35 6.15 -11.20
N VAL A 818 -36.53 6.17 -10.56
CA VAL A 818 -37.10 4.98 -9.93
C VAL A 818 -37.67 4.04 -11.00
N THR A 819 -36.93 2.98 -11.30
CA THR A 819 -37.32 1.92 -12.26
C THR A 819 -38.14 0.78 -11.62
N GLY A 820 -38.66 -0.14 -12.43
CA GLY A 820 -39.32 -1.37 -11.96
C GLY A 820 -38.44 -2.23 -11.03
N TRP A 821 -37.11 -2.19 -11.20
CA TRP A 821 -36.15 -2.84 -10.31
C TRP A 821 -36.22 -2.33 -8.87
N HIS A 822 -36.50 -1.04 -8.68
CA HIS A 822 -36.70 -0.47 -7.35
C HIS A 822 -38.00 -0.98 -6.73
N GLN A 823 -39.09 -1.08 -7.50
CA GLN A 823 -40.34 -1.62 -6.98
C GLN A 823 -40.18 -3.09 -6.57
N GLN A 824 -39.48 -3.89 -7.38
CA GLN A 824 -39.20 -5.28 -7.07
C GLN A 824 -38.28 -5.43 -5.85
N ALA A 825 -37.23 -4.61 -5.74
CA ALA A 825 -36.34 -4.59 -4.59
C ALA A 825 -37.08 -4.22 -3.30
N ARG A 826 -37.99 -3.25 -3.36
CA ARG A 826 -38.85 -2.87 -2.24
C ARG A 826 -39.75 -4.03 -1.82
N SER A 827 -40.36 -4.72 -2.77
CA SER A 827 -41.20 -5.91 -2.53
C SER A 827 -40.43 -7.04 -1.86
N VAL A 828 -39.19 -7.32 -2.31
CA VAL A 828 -38.34 -8.35 -1.71
C VAL A 828 -37.98 -8.00 -0.26
N LEU A 829 -37.58 -6.75 0.00
CA LEU A 829 -37.18 -6.33 1.34
C LEU A 829 -38.37 -6.20 2.29
N SER A 830 -39.54 -5.74 1.82
CA SER A 830 -40.76 -5.72 2.64
C SER A 830 -41.20 -7.13 2.97
N HIS A 831 -41.21 -8.04 1.99
CA HIS A 831 -41.51 -9.45 2.21
C HIS A 831 -40.53 -10.05 3.22
N PHE A 832 -39.21 -9.83 3.06
CA PHE A 832 -38.23 -10.30 4.03
C PHE A 832 -38.49 -9.76 5.45
N SER A 833 -38.88 -8.48 5.58
CA SER A 833 -39.16 -7.86 6.87
C SER A 833 -40.38 -8.46 7.59
N GLU A 834 -41.40 -8.89 6.84
CA GLU A 834 -42.65 -9.45 7.35
C GLU A 834 -42.55 -10.94 7.70
N GLN A 835 -41.51 -11.64 7.22
CA GLN A 835 -41.36 -13.08 7.42
C GLN A 835 -41.03 -13.46 8.87
N LYS A 836 -41.43 -14.68 9.24
CA LYS A 836 -41.10 -15.28 10.54
C LYS A 836 -39.58 -15.45 10.71
N LEU A 837 -39.10 -15.42 11.96
CA LEU A 837 -37.68 -15.52 12.28
C LEU A 837 -36.98 -16.72 11.62
N LEU A 838 -37.61 -17.90 11.61
CA LEU A 838 -37.03 -19.10 10.98
C LEU A 838 -36.74 -18.88 9.49
N PHE A 839 -37.67 -18.27 8.75
CA PHE A 839 -37.50 -17.99 7.33
C PHE A 839 -36.43 -16.90 7.09
N LYS A 840 -36.37 -15.88 7.96
CA LYS A 840 -35.29 -14.88 7.95
C LYS A 840 -33.93 -15.53 8.15
N LEU A 841 -33.81 -16.45 9.11
CA LEU A 841 -32.59 -17.21 9.37
C LEU A 841 -32.23 -18.12 8.19
N THR A 842 -33.20 -18.77 7.55
CA THR A 842 -32.94 -19.56 6.33
C THR A 842 -32.43 -18.68 5.19
N MET A 843 -33.05 -17.52 4.95
CA MET A 843 -32.59 -16.56 3.94
C MET A 843 -31.18 -16.03 4.26
N LEU A 844 -30.89 -15.72 5.52
CA LEU A 844 -29.56 -15.30 5.98
C LEU A 844 -28.51 -16.40 5.83
N TYR A 845 -28.84 -17.64 6.16
CA TYR A 845 -27.97 -18.79 5.93
C TYR A 845 -27.63 -18.93 4.45
N GLN A 846 -28.65 -18.84 3.60
CA GLN A 846 -28.47 -18.89 2.17
C GLN A 846 -27.63 -17.73 1.62
N VAL A 847 -27.68 -16.55 2.23
CA VAL A 847 -26.84 -15.38 1.90
C VAL A 847 -25.40 -15.56 2.36
N ASN A 848 -25.18 -16.10 3.56
CA ASN A 848 -23.85 -16.27 4.15
C ASN A 848 -23.12 -17.53 3.64
N CYS A 849 -23.87 -18.53 3.20
CA CYS A 849 -23.31 -19.77 2.67
C CYS A 849 -22.86 -19.55 1.22
N ARG A 850 -21.55 -19.35 1.05
CA ARG A 850 -20.91 -19.13 -0.27
C ARG A 850 -21.16 -20.28 -1.24
N TRP A 851 -21.40 -21.49 -0.74
CA TRP A 851 -21.70 -22.65 -1.59
C TRP A 851 -23.02 -22.52 -2.36
N PHE A 852 -23.94 -21.65 -1.93
CA PHE A 852 -25.16 -21.33 -2.70
C PHE A 852 -24.99 -20.11 -3.60
N SER A 853 -23.81 -19.47 -3.64
CA SER A 853 -23.63 -18.23 -4.42
C SER A 853 -23.73 -18.47 -5.92
N PHE A 854 -23.44 -19.67 -6.41
CA PHE A 854 -23.56 -19.99 -7.84
C PHE A 854 -25.00 -19.88 -8.35
N ALA A 855 -25.99 -20.15 -7.50
CA ALA A 855 -27.41 -20.13 -7.84
C ALA A 855 -28.01 -18.70 -7.84
N THR A 856 -27.29 -17.70 -7.33
CA THR A 856 -27.78 -16.32 -7.31
C THR A 856 -27.76 -15.71 -8.70
N PRO A 857 -28.74 -14.95 -9.18
CA PRO A 857 -28.62 -14.21 -10.44
C PRO A 857 -27.46 -13.21 -10.35
N SER A 858 -26.71 -13.05 -11.45
CA SER A 858 -25.66 -12.04 -11.55
C SER A 858 -25.49 -11.62 -13.00
N LEU A 859 -25.51 -10.31 -13.23
CA LEU A 859 -25.27 -9.73 -14.56
C LEU A 859 -23.79 -9.81 -14.98
N LYS A 860 -22.88 -9.91 -14.01
CA LYS A 860 -21.42 -9.88 -14.25
C LYS A 860 -20.83 -11.25 -14.59
N ALA A 861 -21.40 -12.30 -14.02
CA ALA A 861 -20.85 -13.65 -14.12
C ALA A 861 -21.97 -14.66 -14.13
N THR A 862 -21.91 -15.63 -15.03
CA THR A 862 -22.94 -16.64 -15.15
C THR A 862 -22.93 -17.58 -13.93
N CYS A 863 -24.05 -18.24 -13.65
CA CYS A 863 -24.17 -19.28 -12.63
C CYS A 863 -23.15 -20.39 -12.89
N THR A 864 -22.96 -20.79 -14.15
CA THR A 864 -22.00 -21.83 -14.55
C THR A 864 -20.56 -21.41 -14.22
N GLN A 865 -20.16 -20.16 -14.51
CA GLN A 865 -18.83 -19.63 -14.17
C GLN A 865 -18.59 -19.60 -12.66
N ARG A 866 -19.61 -19.26 -11.86
CA ARG A 866 -19.46 -19.25 -10.40
C ARG A 866 -19.44 -20.65 -9.81
N CYS A 867 -20.20 -21.57 -10.38
CA CYS A 867 -20.16 -22.98 -10.01
C CYS A 867 -18.79 -23.59 -10.30
N SER A 868 -18.18 -23.27 -11.45
CA SER A 868 -16.82 -23.76 -11.77
C SER A 868 -15.77 -23.20 -10.83
N VAL A 869 -15.86 -21.93 -10.43
CA VAL A 869 -14.97 -21.31 -9.44
C VAL A 869 -15.10 -21.97 -8.06
N LEU A 870 -16.32 -22.32 -7.63
CA LEU A 870 -16.53 -23.06 -6.38
C LEU A 870 -15.93 -24.47 -6.43
N LEU A 871 -16.10 -25.17 -7.55
CA LEU A 871 -15.53 -26.51 -7.76
C LEU A 871 -14.00 -26.44 -7.78
N ALA A 872 -13.42 -25.49 -8.52
CA ALA A 872 -11.99 -25.24 -8.56
C ALA A 872 -11.46 -24.94 -7.15
N LYS A 873 -12.15 -24.10 -6.38
CA LYS A 873 -11.76 -23.77 -5.00
C LYS A 873 -11.79 -24.99 -4.07
N LEU A 874 -12.80 -25.86 -4.20
CA LEU A 874 -12.86 -27.12 -3.44
C LEU A 874 -11.62 -27.98 -3.69
N TYR A 875 -11.34 -28.24 -4.98
CA TYR A 875 -10.23 -29.10 -5.37
C TYR A 875 -8.86 -28.46 -5.11
N SER A 876 -8.72 -27.14 -5.19
CA SER A 876 -7.50 -26.45 -4.75
C SER A 876 -7.27 -26.64 -3.26
N GLY A 877 -8.32 -26.51 -2.43
CA GLY A 877 -8.21 -26.80 -1.00
C GLY A 877 -7.78 -28.24 -0.73
N TRP A 878 -8.36 -29.21 -1.42
CA TRP A 878 -8.00 -30.63 -1.27
C TRP A 878 -6.60 -30.95 -1.78
N ALA A 879 -6.19 -30.39 -2.92
CA ALA A 879 -4.85 -30.57 -3.48
C ALA A 879 -3.78 -30.00 -2.56
N ILE A 880 -4.01 -28.83 -1.94
CA ILE A 880 -3.05 -28.23 -1.03
C ILE A 880 -3.00 -29.00 0.30
N MET A 881 -4.15 -29.44 0.81
CA MET A 881 -4.18 -30.36 1.95
C MET A 881 -3.43 -31.66 1.67
N ALA A 882 -3.45 -32.18 0.43
CA ALA A 882 -2.69 -33.35 0.03
C ALA A 882 -1.18 -33.08 -0.05
N LEU A 883 -0.78 -31.95 -0.66
CA LEU A 883 0.63 -31.53 -0.78
C LEU A 883 1.31 -31.36 0.58
N PHE A 884 0.59 -30.77 1.53
CA PHE A 884 1.09 -30.51 2.88
C PHE A 884 0.51 -31.46 3.93
N TYR A 885 -0.06 -32.59 3.48
CA TYR A 885 -0.53 -33.62 4.38
C TYR A 885 0.63 -34.10 5.25
N ASP A 886 0.32 -34.50 6.48
CA ASP A 886 1.29 -34.79 7.54
C ASP A 886 2.56 -35.50 7.02
N SER A 887 3.73 -35.02 7.45
CA SER A 887 5.05 -35.53 6.99
C SER A 887 5.31 -36.98 7.41
N THR A 888 4.41 -37.57 8.20
CA THR A 888 4.43 -38.98 8.57
C THR A 888 3.84 -39.89 7.48
N ALA A 889 3.05 -39.36 6.56
CA ALA A 889 2.45 -40.11 5.45
C ALA A 889 3.45 -40.24 4.27
N LEU A 890 4.64 -40.79 4.54
CA LEU A 890 5.69 -40.96 3.54
C LEU A 890 5.36 -42.08 2.56
N ALA A 891 5.71 -41.86 1.29
CA ALA A 891 5.66 -42.93 0.29
C ALA A 891 6.64 -44.07 0.66
N PRO A 892 6.36 -45.33 0.29
CA PRO A 892 7.24 -46.45 0.58
C PRO A 892 8.67 -46.19 0.07
N GLY A 893 9.64 -46.14 1.00
CA GLY A 893 11.06 -45.98 0.68
C GLY A 893 11.62 -44.54 0.76
N GLN A 894 10.83 -43.55 1.18
CA GLN A 894 11.40 -42.24 1.56
C GLN A 894 12.01 -42.30 2.98
N PRO A 895 13.17 -41.64 3.20
CA PRO A 895 13.78 -41.56 4.52
C PRO A 895 12.83 -40.84 5.49
N GLU A 896 12.78 -41.29 6.75
CA GLU A 896 12.00 -40.63 7.81
C GLU A 896 12.47 -39.18 7.99
N CYS A 897 11.69 -38.24 7.46
CA CYS A 897 11.84 -36.83 7.79
C CYS A 897 11.27 -36.62 9.20
N ALA A 898 12.12 -36.64 10.22
CA ALA A 898 11.70 -36.29 11.58
C ALA A 898 11.23 -34.83 11.59
N PRO A 899 9.92 -34.55 11.78
CA PRO A 899 9.44 -33.17 11.82
C PRO A 899 10.06 -32.46 13.03
N PRO A 900 10.42 -31.17 12.91
CA PRO A 900 10.89 -30.41 14.06
C PRO A 900 9.81 -30.43 15.17
N GLU A 901 10.22 -30.77 16.39
CA GLU A 901 9.29 -30.96 17.51
C GLU A 901 8.77 -29.64 18.12
N ALA A 902 9.46 -28.53 17.85
CA ALA A 902 9.14 -27.23 18.41
C ALA A 902 7.73 -26.77 18.00
N LEU A 903 6.96 -26.29 18.99
CA LEU A 903 5.60 -25.79 18.80
C LEU A 903 5.56 -24.60 17.83
N LEU A 904 6.60 -23.75 17.85
CA LEU A 904 6.74 -22.61 16.96
C LEU A 904 6.86 -23.05 15.49
N ASP A 905 7.64 -24.09 15.19
CA ASP A 905 7.79 -24.59 13.82
C ASP A 905 6.48 -25.19 13.29
N LYS A 906 5.70 -25.85 14.16
CA LYS A 906 4.35 -26.34 13.81
C LYS A 906 3.40 -25.19 13.50
N LEU A 907 3.44 -24.11 14.29
CA LEU A 907 2.64 -22.91 14.04
C LEU A 907 3.04 -22.19 12.76
N VAL A 908 4.34 -21.99 12.53
CA VAL A 908 4.87 -21.35 11.31
C VAL A 908 4.51 -22.19 10.09
N ARG A 909 4.74 -23.50 10.12
CA ARG A 909 4.32 -24.42 9.04
C ARG A 909 2.82 -24.32 8.79
N SER A 910 1.99 -24.33 9.84
CA SER A 910 0.53 -24.20 9.69
C SER A 910 0.12 -22.86 9.08
N ALA A 911 0.76 -21.75 9.50
CA ALA A 911 0.50 -20.42 8.97
C ALA A 911 0.91 -20.28 7.49
N VAL A 912 2.09 -20.80 7.13
CA VAL A 912 2.58 -20.81 5.74
C VAL A 912 1.66 -21.65 4.86
N VAL A 913 1.28 -22.85 5.31
CA VAL A 913 0.33 -23.71 4.58
C VAL A 913 -1.02 -23.03 4.43
N ALA A 914 -1.52 -22.35 5.47
CA ALA A 914 -2.76 -21.59 5.40
C ALA A 914 -2.68 -20.42 4.40
N TRP A 915 -1.54 -19.72 4.36
CA TRP A 915 -1.30 -18.61 3.42
C TRP A 915 -1.22 -19.08 1.97
N ILE A 916 -0.43 -20.13 1.70
CA ILE A 916 -0.35 -20.78 0.38
C ILE A 916 -1.74 -21.29 -0.04
N SER A 917 -2.47 -21.92 0.89
CA SER A 917 -3.85 -22.37 0.66
C SER A 917 -4.79 -21.23 0.27
N ALA A 918 -4.69 -20.09 0.96
CA ALA A 918 -5.49 -18.92 0.66
C ALA A 918 -5.12 -18.31 -0.70
N ALA A 919 -3.83 -18.19 -1.01
CA ALA A 919 -3.33 -17.66 -2.27
C ALA A 919 -3.77 -18.52 -3.45
N PHE A 920 -3.42 -19.81 -3.48
CA PHE A 920 -3.79 -20.72 -4.56
C PHE A 920 -5.30 -20.94 -4.65
N GLY A 921 -6.01 -21.03 -3.52
CA GLY A 921 -7.47 -21.12 -3.48
C GLY A 921 -8.19 -19.85 -3.96
N SER A 922 -7.49 -18.72 -4.05
CA SER A 922 -8.01 -17.44 -4.57
C SER A 922 -7.75 -17.24 -6.07
N LEU A 923 -6.81 -17.96 -6.69
CA LEU A 923 -6.48 -17.82 -8.11
C LEU A 923 -7.69 -17.97 -9.04
N PRO A 924 -8.62 -18.95 -8.84
CA PRO A 924 -9.82 -19.03 -9.65
C PRO A 924 -10.71 -17.78 -9.57
N PHE A 925 -10.71 -17.11 -8.42
CA PHE A 925 -11.48 -15.88 -8.22
C PHE A 925 -10.80 -14.68 -8.87
N VAL A 926 -9.47 -14.56 -8.76
CA VAL A 926 -8.70 -13.52 -9.46
C VAL A 926 -8.88 -13.64 -10.98
N MET A 927 -8.84 -14.86 -11.51
CA MET A 927 -9.09 -15.09 -12.93
C MET A 927 -10.52 -14.73 -13.35
N LEU A 928 -11.53 -15.01 -12.51
CA LEU A 928 -12.90 -14.56 -12.75
C LEU A 928 -12.97 -13.03 -12.79
N LEU A 929 -12.31 -12.33 -11.85
CA LEU A 929 -12.27 -10.86 -11.83
C LEU A 929 -11.57 -10.29 -13.07
N ALA A 930 -10.43 -10.86 -13.46
CA ALA A 930 -9.72 -10.45 -14.67
C ALA A 930 -10.62 -10.57 -15.92
N VAL A 931 -11.34 -11.67 -16.06
CA VAL A 931 -12.28 -11.90 -17.18
C VAL A 931 -13.44 -10.89 -17.16
N VAL A 932 -13.95 -10.55 -15.98
CA VAL A 932 -15.03 -9.56 -15.81
C VAL A 932 -14.55 -8.14 -16.13
N HIS A 933 -13.32 -7.77 -15.77
CA HIS A 933 -12.81 -6.41 -15.92
C HIS A 933 -12.14 -6.12 -17.27
N LEU A 934 -11.54 -7.10 -17.94
CA LEU A 934 -10.70 -6.91 -19.14
C LEU A 934 -11.50 -6.74 -20.47
N GLY A 935 -12.52 -5.88 -20.54
CA GLY A 935 -12.76 -5.14 -21.78
C GLY A 935 -14.08 -5.27 -22.54
N GLY A 936 -14.07 -4.61 -23.71
CA GLY A 936 -15.21 -4.25 -24.56
C GLY A 936 -15.84 -5.37 -25.41
N ASN A 937 -16.85 -4.99 -26.20
CA ASN A 937 -17.81 -5.90 -26.84
C ASN A 937 -17.22 -6.95 -27.79
N ARG A 938 -16.11 -6.67 -28.50
CA ARG A 938 -15.50 -7.63 -29.46
C ARG A 938 -14.77 -8.81 -28.80
N ALA A 939 -14.37 -8.71 -27.52
CA ALA A 939 -13.57 -9.74 -26.84
C ALA A 939 -14.38 -10.79 -26.04
N ARG A 940 -15.71 -10.80 -26.12
CA ARG A 940 -16.56 -11.65 -25.25
C ARG A 940 -16.36 -13.16 -25.44
N SER A 941 -16.23 -13.61 -26.69
CA SER A 941 -16.02 -15.03 -27.02
C SER A 941 -14.65 -15.52 -26.53
N LEU A 942 -13.58 -14.79 -26.86
CA LEU A 942 -12.20 -15.12 -26.44
C LEU A 942 -12.07 -15.22 -24.92
N ARG A 943 -12.62 -14.24 -24.18
CA ARG A 943 -12.62 -14.24 -22.70
C ARG A 943 -13.30 -15.46 -22.11
N THR A 944 -14.43 -15.85 -22.68
CA THR A 944 -15.19 -17.02 -22.23
C THR A 944 -14.37 -18.30 -22.45
N ASN A 945 -13.72 -18.43 -23.60
CA ASN A 945 -12.86 -19.57 -23.91
C ASN A 945 -11.65 -19.62 -22.98
N ILE A 946 -10.95 -18.51 -22.76
CA ILE A 946 -9.80 -18.44 -21.84
C ILE A 946 -10.23 -18.85 -20.42
N PHE A 947 -11.35 -18.32 -19.93
CA PHE A 947 -11.88 -18.67 -18.61
C PHE A 947 -12.11 -20.18 -18.48
N TRP A 948 -12.83 -20.79 -19.43
CA TRP A 948 -13.16 -22.22 -19.37
C TRP A 948 -11.94 -23.11 -19.54
N SER A 949 -11.00 -22.74 -20.42
CA SER A 949 -9.72 -23.46 -20.56
C SER A 949 -8.94 -23.44 -19.25
N TYR A 950 -8.79 -22.27 -18.62
CA TYR A 950 -8.10 -22.14 -17.34
C TYR A 950 -8.80 -22.94 -16.23
N MET A 951 -10.11 -22.78 -16.05
CA MET A 951 -10.85 -23.45 -14.97
C MET A 951 -10.83 -24.98 -15.11
N THR A 952 -10.95 -25.47 -16.34
CA THR A 952 -10.91 -26.91 -16.63
C THR A 952 -9.52 -27.47 -16.36
N LEU A 953 -8.48 -26.80 -16.87
CA LEU A 953 -7.09 -27.20 -16.63
C LEU A 953 -6.74 -27.20 -15.15
N HIS A 954 -7.06 -26.11 -14.44
CA HIS A 954 -6.78 -25.93 -13.02
C HIS A 954 -7.49 -26.97 -12.15
N THR A 955 -8.79 -27.19 -12.37
CA THR A 955 -9.57 -28.19 -11.62
C THR A 955 -9.07 -29.61 -11.90
N THR A 956 -8.74 -29.91 -13.16
CA THR A 956 -8.20 -31.23 -13.56
C THR A 956 -6.85 -31.49 -12.91
N LEU A 957 -5.96 -30.49 -12.90
CA LEU A 957 -4.64 -30.59 -12.25
C LEU A 957 -4.78 -30.77 -10.74
N CYS A 958 -5.67 -30.01 -10.08
CA CYS A 958 -5.93 -30.20 -8.65
C CYS A 958 -6.50 -31.59 -8.35
N ALA A 959 -7.46 -32.07 -9.14
CA ALA A 959 -8.01 -33.41 -9.00
C ALA A 959 -6.94 -34.50 -9.22
N LEU A 960 -6.05 -34.29 -10.20
CA LEU A 960 -4.91 -35.18 -10.46
C LEU A 960 -3.94 -35.23 -9.26
N VAL A 961 -3.60 -34.09 -8.67
CA VAL A 961 -2.75 -34.03 -7.46
C VAL A 961 -3.37 -34.82 -6.31
N VAL A 962 -4.68 -34.68 -6.08
CA VAL A 962 -5.39 -35.46 -5.05
C VAL A 962 -5.37 -36.96 -5.39
N SER A 963 -5.57 -37.32 -6.65
CA SER A 963 -5.52 -38.73 -7.08
C SER A 963 -4.13 -39.35 -6.92
N ILE A 964 -3.07 -38.62 -7.27
CA ILE A 964 -1.69 -39.09 -7.08
C ILE A 964 -1.40 -39.27 -5.60
N PHE A 965 -1.80 -38.32 -4.75
CA PHE A 965 -1.65 -38.44 -3.31
C PHE A 965 -2.34 -39.70 -2.78
N LEU A 966 -3.63 -39.90 -3.10
CA LEU A 966 -4.39 -41.09 -2.69
C LEU A 966 -3.80 -42.40 -3.23
N ALA A 967 -3.13 -42.36 -4.39
CA ALA A 967 -2.44 -43.52 -4.93
C ALA A 967 -1.10 -43.81 -4.21
N SER A 968 -0.44 -42.79 -3.67
CA SER A 968 0.91 -42.87 -3.10
C SER A 968 0.97 -43.15 -1.59
N VAL A 969 -0.12 -42.90 -0.86
CA VAL A 969 -0.14 -42.99 0.61
C VAL A 969 -0.73 -44.32 1.11
N SER A 970 -0.48 -44.60 2.39
CA SER A 970 -1.03 -45.78 3.06
C SER A 970 -2.56 -45.67 3.22
N PRO A 971 -3.32 -46.78 3.20
CA PRO A 971 -4.77 -46.74 3.38
C PRO A 971 -5.23 -46.03 4.66
N ALA A 972 -4.46 -46.16 5.75
CA ALA A 972 -4.77 -45.50 7.02
C ALA A 972 -4.64 -43.97 6.93
N ASP A 973 -3.69 -43.48 6.15
CA ASP A 973 -3.47 -42.04 5.97
C ASP A 973 -4.45 -41.45 4.95
N GLU A 974 -4.89 -42.22 3.96
CA GLU A 974 -5.98 -41.82 3.06
C GLU A 974 -7.29 -41.60 3.83
N GLU A 975 -7.63 -42.46 4.80
CA GLU A 975 -8.84 -42.30 5.62
C GLU A 975 -8.79 -41.04 6.48
N LYS A 976 -7.66 -40.78 7.14
CA LYS A 976 -7.46 -39.55 7.90
C LYS A 976 -7.52 -38.30 7.01
N PHE A 977 -6.93 -38.34 5.81
CA PHE A 977 -7.03 -37.27 4.82
C PHE A 977 -8.49 -37.03 4.41
N LEU A 978 -9.25 -38.09 4.17
CA LEU A 978 -10.67 -38.00 3.84
C LEU A 978 -11.47 -37.35 4.97
N ILE A 979 -11.27 -37.79 6.22
CA ILE A 979 -11.94 -37.23 7.40
C ILE A 979 -11.64 -35.73 7.54
N SER A 980 -10.37 -35.35 7.38
CA SER A 980 -9.94 -33.94 7.42
C SER A 980 -10.61 -33.12 6.30
N SER A 981 -10.59 -33.64 5.08
CA SER A 981 -11.18 -33.00 3.90
C SER A 981 -12.70 -32.82 4.03
N LEU A 982 -13.42 -33.82 4.53
CA LEU A 982 -14.85 -33.77 4.80
C LEU A 982 -15.19 -32.84 5.95
N THR A 983 -14.37 -32.81 7.01
CA THR A 983 -14.54 -31.88 8.14
C THR A 983 -14.38 -30.43 7.69
N ASN A 984 -13.40 -30.16 6.82
CA ASN A 984 -13.21 -28.83 6.24
C ASN A 984 -14.35 -28.44 5.31
N LEU A 985 -14.84 -29.37 4.48
CA LEU A 985 -16.03 -29.14 3.65
C LEU A 985 -17.26 -28.85 4.52
N PHE A 986 -17.53 -29.68 5.52
CA PHE A 986 -18.63 -29.53 6.47
C PHE A 986 -18.57 -28.19 7.21
N THR A 987 -17.38 -27.81 7.68
CA THR A 987 -17.17 -26.53 8.36
C THR A 987 -17.48 -25.36 7.43
N SER A 988 -17.03 -25.42 6.17
CA SER A 988 -17.25 -24.37 5.18
C SER A 988 -18.71 -24.27 4.68
N VAL A 989 -19.41 -25.40 4.59
CA VAL A 989 -20.79 -25.48 4.10
C VAL A 989 -21.80 -25.16 5.19
N LEU A 990 -21.60 -25.70 6.40
CA LEU A 990 -22.59 -25.68 7.48
C LEU A 990 -22.16 -24.75 8.62
N VAL A 991 -21.01 -25.01 9.26
CA VAL A 991 -20.62 -24.36 10.53
C VAL A 991 -20.39 -22.87 10.34
N THR A 992 -19.51 -22.47 9.43
CA THR A 992 -19.16 -21.06 9.20
C THR A 992 -20.38 -20.24 8.76
N PRO A 993 -21.21 -20.69 7.79
CA PRO A 993 -22.39 -19.93 7.42
C PRO A 993 -23.46 -19.86 8.52
N LEU A 994 -23.61 -20.91 9.34
CA LEU A 994 -24.53 -20.91 10.47
C LEU A 994 -24.09 -19.92 11.55
N LEU A 995 -22.80 -19.90 11.89
CA LEU A 995 -22.22 -18.93 12.82
C LEU A 995 -22.44 -17.49 12.32
N LEU A 996 -22.08 -17.21 11.06
CA LEU A 996 -22.32 -15.89 10.45
C LEU A 996 -23.80 -15.52 10.44
N THR A 997 -24.68 -16.49 10.22
CA THR A 997 -26.14 -16.27 10.23
C THR A 997 -26.67 -15.93 11.60
N VAL A 998 -26.17 -16.57 12.65
CA VAL A 998 -26.50 -16.22 14.04
C VAL A 998 -25.99 -14.82 14.35
N LEU A 999 -24.73 -14.51 14.03
CA LEU A 999 -24.13 -13.20 14.27
C LEU A 999 -24.87 -12.07 13.53
N PHE A 1000 -25.06 -12.20 12.22
CA PHE A 1000 -25.81 -11.19 11.44
C PHE A 1000 -27.29 -11.16 11.82
N GLY A 1001 -27.87 -12.29 12.23
CA GLY A 1001 -29.24 -12.37 12.73
C GLY A 1001 -29.44 -11.55 14.01
N ILE A 1002 -28.53 -11.69 14.98
CA ILE A 1002 -28.54 -10.89 16.22
C ILE A 1002 -28.40 -9.40 15.89
N CYS A 1003 -27.46 -9.03 15.02
CA CYS A 1003 -27.29 -7.63 14.59
C CYS A 1003 -28.55 -7.08 13.91
N LEU A 1004 -29.21 -7.85 13.06
CA LEU A 1004 -30.44 -7.42 12.39
C LEU A 1004 -31.61 -7.28 13.36
N LEU A 1005 -31.76 -8.19 14.32
CA LEU A 1005 -32.79 -8.09 15.35
C LEU A 1005 -32.58 -6.84 16.21
N SER A 1006 -31.33 -6.48 16.50
CA SER A 1006 -31.01 -5.24 17.25
C SER A 1006 -31.29 -3.95 16.45
N ARG A 1007 -31.34 -4.03 15.11
CA ARG A 1007 -31.44 -2.86 14.21
C ARG A 1007 -32.60 -2.97 13.21
N GLN A 1008 -33.71 -3.58 13.61
CA GLN A 1008 -34.85 -3.78 12.72
C GLN A 1008 -35.43 -2.46 12.18
N GLY A 1009 -35.32 -1.35 12.93
CA GLY A 1009 -35.76 -0.02 12.51
C GLY A 1009 -35.01 0.54 11.28
N ASP A 1010 -33.72 0.25 11.16
CA ASP A 1010 -32.85 0.81 10.10
C ASP A 1010 -33.19 0.23 8.71
N LEU A 1011 -33.67 -1.02 8.66
CA LEU A 1011 -34.06 -1.67 7.40
C LEU A 1011 -35.25 -0.93 6.75
N GLY A 1012 -36.15 -0.39 7.58
CA GLY A 1012 -37.28 0.42 7.13
C GLY A 1012 -36.85 1.78 6.56
N GLN A 1013 -35.80 2.40 7.12
CA GLN A 1013 -35.26 3.66 6.59
C GLN A 1013 -34.56 3.46 5.24
N MET A 1014 -33.85 2.34 5.05
CA MET A 1014 -33.23 2.00 3.76
C MET A 1014 -34.25 1.77 2.63
N LEU A 1015 -35.50 1.45 2.97
CA LEU A 1015 -36.61 1.23 2.03
C LEU A 1015 -37.29 2.52 1.56
N GLN A 1016 -37.00 3.65 2.22
CA GLN A 1016 -37.53 4.94 1.80
C GLN A 1016 -36.67 5.49 0.65
N TRP A 1017 -36.86 4.93 -0.54
CA TRP A 1017 -36.61 5.72 -1.75
C TRP A 1017 -37.78 6.68 -1.85
N PRO A 1018 -37.61 7.98 -1.52
CA PRO A 1018 -38.70 8.92 -1.64
C PRO A 1018 -39.18 8.87 -3.08
N LEU A 1019 -40.43 8.42 -3.26
CA LEU A 1019 -41.16 8.60 -4.49
C LEU A 1019 -41.27 10.11 -4.62
N SER A 1020 -40.38 10.73 -5.40
CA SER A 1020 -40.58 12.12 -5.78
C SER A 1020 -41.97 12.18 -6.42
N ARG A 1021 -42.87 12.95 -5.81
CA ARG A 1021 -44.14 13.30 -6.46
C ARG A 1021 -43.74 13.87 -7.82
N ARG A 1022 -44.24 13.27 -8.90
CA ARG A 1022 -43.99 13.72 -10.28
C ARG A 1022 -44.19 15.23 -10.34
N VAL A 1023 -43.16 15.93 -10.84
CA VAL A 1023 -43.30 17.26 -11.45
C VAL A 1023 -43.58 17.02 -12.93
#